data_AF-A0A1A5PG01-F1
#
_entry.id   AF-A0A1A5PG01-F1
#
_cell.length_a   1.000
_cell.length_b   1.000
_cell.length_c   1.000
_cell.angle_alpha   90.00
_cell.angle_beta   90.00
_cell.angle_gamma   90.00
#
_symmetry.space_group_name_H-M   'P 1'
#
loop_
_entity.id
_entity.type
_entity.pdbx_description
1 polymer ?
#
loop_
_entity_poly.entity_id
_entity_poly.type
_entity_poly.pdbx_seq_one_letter_code
_entity_poly.pdbx_strand_id
1 'polypeptide(L)'
;MSRQLLTVCPDQPDSFGTIGEALAQARSGAVVRVKPGRYPENLTVRTRVTIVAEGERGSVEICPRRGSAIVLVADAVMLTDLTLRGGSEDVPVVDAARGQVAMDGCTVVGSGWAALLARESGSLAMRDCRVSNPDGAGVVDTTDTGSVIADCVLENLGTTAVVISDNGRTTVRDCRIRDARGNGVLANGEAQGVVEDCDISGTEKPALALEGSSSTRVQRVRVHDAAVGVYVTSDSRPVVEHVTVSDTSGPGFVVASGADPEVLRCRTSRTEGNGLAVTERSRGTFRECEFDTAGGPAIRVIGNSTPTLTDTTVRDCADTKGAVVLEEDSAAEFDRLEIADAAGTAVLVRGGGNPLVRRARITAPGGCGVEVVDDGRGRLENCEIVDAGVAGVRIAGGGNPHLRDTTVRGAADAGIQIGADGRGTVRDGRVHGSGASGIAVDKGGELSVLRTEVSGAGAHGVMAVDGARLSLDACTITGSLGDGIRIDSTEPVTVAGCAVRENRGAGLKQTRASDRCTVEDLTSAGNGAPDVWGAEVSGATPAGGRGRAAKAAPSGPLEELESLIGLADVKHQVRTLVNLNQLAQRRTRLGMPVPPMSRHLVFSGPPGTGKTTVARLYGGILTDLGVLRSGHLVEVSRADLVAQVIGGTAIKTTEAFNEALGGVLFLDEAYTLLSDGKGSGADFGREAIDTLLKLMEDHRDDVVVIAAGYTDEMADFLNSNPGLASRFTRTIEFANYSVEELVTITERMCEAHHYVLDPRTLDALARHYGQMERGATFGNGRAARRVFEEMVDRQAFRLGSMADPTEADLSLLLPEDVGVDAGAAVQETTSSEELLAGLEDMVGLGSVKREVTDLVNLLATARRRRAAGLPTPKISQHLVFSGPPGTGKTTVARLYAELLHSLGVLPKGQLVEVTRADLVGRYVGHTAQIAKEVFERALGGVLFIDEAYTLTPEGATNDFGREAVETLLKLMEDHRDEIVVIAAGYTAEMQRFLDSNPGLSSRFTRTVEFENYTTEELVEIITTQAADFGYDCPPETVAALGRYVAAIPRDRNFGNARTGRRLVEAMMTRQARRIGTLAAPGLDDLRLLRPEDLPVENPAGVPL
;
A
#
# COMPACT_ATOMS: atom_id res chain seq x y z
N MET A 1 -6.36 -54.79 38.41
CA MET A 1 -7.83 -54.83 38.57
C MET A 1 -8.43 -55.15 37.22
N SER A 2 -9.32 -56.13 37.12
CA SER A 2 -10.01 -56.46 35.86
C SER A 2 -10.85 -55.26 35.41
N ARG A 3 -10.67 -54.81 34.16
CA ARG A 3 -11.54 -53.77 33.56
C ARG A 3 -12.99 -54.29 33.60
N GLN A 4 -13.91 -53.49 34.14
CA GLN A 4 -15.33 -53.81 34.17
C GLN A 4 -15.84 -53.87 32.71
N LEU A 5 -16.40 -55.01 32.31
CA LEU A 5 -16.99 -55.20 30.98
C LEU A 5 -18.52 -55.15 31.12
N LEU A 6 -19.15 -54.24 30.38
CA LEU A 6 -20.61 -54.07 30.32
C LEU A 6 -21.05 -54.37 28.90
N THR A 7 -22.02 -55.27 28.71
CA THR A 7 -22.55 -55.60 27.37
C THR A 7 -23.92 -54.96 27.19
N VAL A 8 -24.12 -54.27 26.07
CA VAL A 8 -25.40 -53.63 25.71
C VAL A 8 -26.01 -54.41 24.56
N CYS A 9 -27.20 -54.95 24.77
CA CYS A 9 -27.99 -55.66 23.77
C CYS A 9 -29.47 -55.62 24.17
N PRO A 10 -30.32 -54.87 23.44
CA PRO A 10 -31.73 -54.73 23.76
C PRO A 10 -32.49 -56.07 23.85
N ASP A 11 -32.06 -57.06 23.07
CA ASP A 11 -32.75 -58.35 22.91
C ASP A 11 -32.24 -59.46 23.85
N GLN A 12 -31.28 -59.18 24.75
CA GLN A 12 -30.72 -60.18 25.66
C GLN A 12 -30.99 -59.83 27.14
N PRO A 13 -31.53 -60.79 27.94
CA PRO A 13 -31.93 -60.52 29.33
C PRO A 13 -30.76 -60.31 30.31
N ASP A 14 -29.56 -60.80 30.01
CA ASP A 14 -28.36 -60.66 30.85
C ASP A 14 -27.47 -59.46 30.46
N SER A 15 -27.99 -58.55 29.63
CA SER A 15 -27.30 -57.34 29.15
C SER A 15 -28.09 -56.07 29.41
N PHE A 16 -27.42 -54.92 29.35
CA PHE A 16 -28.08 -53.62 29.45
C PHE A 16 -28.97 -53.37 28.22
N GLY A 17 -30.16 -52.81 28.45
CA GLY A 17 -31.12 -52.52 27.38
C GLY A 17 -30.74 -51.27 26.57
N THR A 18 -29.98 -50.35 27.17
CA THR A 18 -29.54 -49.08 26.58
C THR A 18 -28.09 -48.79 26.91
N ILE A 19 -27.44 -47.93 26.12
CA ILE A 19 -26.06 -47.50 26.37
C ILE A 19 -26.01 -46.60 27.61
N GLY A 20 -27.01 -45.73 27.78
CA GLY A 20 -27.14 -44.83 28.93
C GLY A 20 -27.20 -45.57 30.27
N GLU A 21 -27.94 -46.68 30.36
CA GLU A 21 -27.98 -47.52 31.56
C GLU A 21 -26.61 -48.13 31.90
N ALA A 22 -25.88 -48.60 30.88
CA ALA A 22 -24.53 -49.13 31.08
C ALA A 22 -23.57 -48.03 31.56
N LEU A 23 -23.64 -46.82 30.98
CA LEU A 23 -22.83 -45.68 31.40
C LEU A 23 -23.11 -45.26 32.84
N ALA A 24 -24.37 -45.32 33.29
CA ALA A 24 -24.75 -44.99 34.67
C ALA A 24 -24.15 -45.95 35.72
N GLN A 25 -23.83 -47.20 35.33
CA GLN A 25 -23.20 -48.20 36.20
C GLN A 25 -21.69 -48.39 35.96
N ALA A 26 -21.13 -47.68 34.97
CA ALA A 26 -19.73 -47.80 34.59
C ALA A 26 -18.81 -47.15 35.63
N ARG A 27 -17.79 -47.90 36.07
CA ARG A 27 -16.67 -47.34 36.82
C ARG A 27 -15.65 -46.72 35.88
N SER A 28 -14.82 -45.83 36.39
CA SER A 28 -13.70 -45.26 35.62
C SER A 28 -12.81 -46.38 35.03
N GLY A 29 -12.59 -46.34 33.73
CA GLY A 29 -11.87 -47.35 32.94
C GLY A 29 -12.70 -48.55 32.48
N ALA A 30 -14.02 -48.54 32.64
CA ALA A 30 -14.90 -49.60 32.15
C ALA A 30 -14.97 -49.63 30.61
N VAL A 31 -15.24 -50.82 30.06
CA VAL A 31 -15.47 -51.06 28.63
C VAL A 31 -16.94 -51.42 28.43
N VAL A 32 -17.64 -50.61 27.64
CA VAL A 32 -19.03 -50.82 27.21
C VAL A 32 -19.00 -51.40 25.80
N ARG A 33 -19.35 -52.67 25.68
CA ARG A 33 -19.41 -53.39 24.40
C ARG A 33 -20.84 -53.38 23.88
N VAL A 34 -21.05 -52.84 22.69
CA VAL A 34 -22.39 -52.58 22.13
C VAL A 34 -22.62 -53.50 20.95
N LYS A 35 -23.69 -54.31 20.98
CA LYS A 35 -24.03 -55.19 19.85
C LYS A 35 -24.65 -54.42 18.68
N PRO A 36 -24.66 -55.00 17.45
CA PRO A 36 -25.23 -54.35 16.28
C PRO A 36 -26.68 -53.90 16.50
N GLY A 37 -26.99 -52.66 16.12
CA GLY A 37 -28.31 -52.08 16.35
C GLY A 37 -28.35 -50.56 16.25
N ARG A 38 -29.57 -50.01 16.34
CA ARG A 38 -29.84 -48.56 16.38
C ARG A 38 -30.24 -48.13 17.79
N TYR A 39 -29.55 -47.12 18.30
CA TYR A 39 -29.66 -46.62 19.67
C TYR A 39 -30.08 -45.14 19.65
N PRO A 40 -31.38 -44.84 19.84
CA PRO A 40 -31.90 -43.47 19.78
C PRO A 40 -31.70 -42.71 21.11
N GLU A 41 -30.45 -42.56 21.54
CA GLU A 41 -30.08 -42.02 22.85
C GLU A 41 -29.17 -40.80 22.76
N ASN A 42 -29.35 -39.82 23.65
CA ASN A 42 -28.38 -38.75 23.91
C ASN A 42 -27.46 -39.19 25.04
N LEU A 43 -26.16 -39.37 24.77
CA LEU A 43 -25.23 -39.89 25.78
C LEU A 43 -24.41 -38.76 26.39
N THR A 44 -24.63 -38.47 27.67
CA THR A 44 -23.75 -37.62 28.47
C THR A 44 -22.74 -38.47 29.22
N VAL A 45 -21.48 -38.46 28.80
CA VAL A 45 -20.41 -39.26 29.39
C VAL A 45 -19.82 -38.53 30.59
N ARG A 46 -20.13 -39.01 31.79
CA ARG A 46 -19.73 -38.42 33.10
C ARG A 46 -18.59 -39.15 33.78
N THR A 47 -18.08 -40.22 33.19
CA THR A 47 -17.02 -41.05 33.76
C THR A 47 -16.11 -41.54 32.64
N ARG A 48 -14.82 -41.70 32.91
CA ARG A 48 -13.86 -42.18 31.92
C ARG A 48 -14.18 -43.60 31.48
N VAL A 49 -14.51 -43.82 30.21
CA VAL A 49 -14.95 -45.13 29.69
C VAL A 49 -14.51 -45.35 28.25
N THR A 50 -14.56 -46.61 27.81
CA THR A 50 -14.40 -47.01 26.40
C THR A 50 -15.72 -47.58 25.90
N ILE A 51 -16.24 -47.10 24.78
CA ILE A 51 -17.44 -47.62 24.10
C ILE A 51 -17.00 -48.23 22.76
N VAL A 52 -17.28 -49.52 22.58
CA VAL A 52 -16.80 -50.30 21.42
C VAL A 52 -17.96 -51.01 20.77
N ALA A 53 -18.10 -50.87 19.44
CA ALA A 53 -19.03 -51.67 18.65
C ALA A 53 -18.58 -53.14 18.54
N GLU A 54 -19.50 -54.08 18.65
CA GLU A 54 -19.27 -55.50 18.41
C GLU A 54 -19.75 -55.85 17.00
N GLY A 55 -18.82 -55.98 16.03
CA GLY A 55 -19.15 -56.33 14.66
C GLY A 55 -18.33 -55.53 13.64
N GLU A 56 -18.82 -55.48 12.40
CA GLU A 56 -18.22 -54.66 11.33
C GLU A 56 -18.50 -53.16 11.54
N ARG A 57 -17.65 -52.30 10.97
CA ARG A 57 -17.78 -50.84 11.03
C ARG A 57 -19.17 -50.39 10.58
N GLY A 58 -19.85 -49.63 11.44
CA GLY A 58 -21.19 -49.12 11.19
C GLY A 58 -22.33 -50.06 11.55
N SER A 59 -22.04 -51.23 12.11
CA SER A 59 -23.06 -52.13 12.67
C SER A 59 -23.80 -51.55 13.90
N VAL A 60 -23.18 -50.60 14.60
CA VAL A 60 -23.75 -49.89 15.75
C VAL A 60 -23.96 -48.43 15.40
N GLU A 61 -25.20 -47.96 15.52
CA GLU A 61 -25.60 -46.60 15.18
C GLU A 61 -26.25 -45.90 16.38
N ILE A 62 -25.62 -44.82 16.86
CA ILE A 62 -26.16 -43.93 17.90
C ILE A 62 -26.80 -42.75 17.19
N CYS A 63 -28.13 -42.70 17.20
CA CYS A 63 -28.93 -41.78 16.39
C CYS A 63 -30.07 -41.16 17.20
N PRO A 64 -29.76 -40.23 18.13
CA PRO A 64 -30.79 -39.49 18.84
C PRO A 64 -31.79 -38.77 17.92
N ARG A 65 -33.02 -38.58 18.42
CA ARG A 65 -34.05 -37.84 17.69
C ARG A 65 -33.77 -36.34 17.61
N ARG A 66 -33.12 -35.77 18.65
CA ARG A 66 -32.70 -34.36 18.76
C ARG A 66 -31.53 -34.26 19.74
N GLY A 67 -30.57 -33.37 19.45
CA GLY A 67 -29.41 -33.14 20.31
C GLY A 67 -28.13 -33.84 19.81
N SER A 68 -27.12 -33.82 20.66
CA SER A 68 -25.84 -34.47 20.42
C SER A 68 -25.91 -35.97 20.75
N ALA A 69 -25.26 -36.79 19.93
CA ALA A 69 -25.08 -38.21 20.19
C ALA A 69 -24.17 -38.42 21.41
N ILE A 70 -23.09 -37.63 21.49
CA ILE A 70 -22.11 -37.67 22.58
C ILE A 70 -21.90 -36.26 23.13
N VAL A 71 -22.04 -36.09 24.44
CA VAL A 71 -21.57 -34.92 25.19
C VAL A 71 -20.60 -35.40 26.26
N LEU A 72 -19.34 -34.99 26.17
CA LEU A 72 -18.32 -35.35 27.15
C LEU A 72 -18.23 -34.28 28.25
N VAL A 73 -18.41 -34.72 29.50
CA VAL A 73 -18.22 -33.91 30.71
C VAL A 73 -17.28 -34.60 31.72
N ALA A 74 -16.50 -35.57 31.24
CA ALA A 74 -15.53 -36.37 32.01
C ALA A 74 -14.13 -36.20 31.42
N ASP A 75 -13.10 -36.71 32.12
CA ASP A 75 -11.71 -36.52 31.68
C ASP A 75 -11.39 -37.10 30.29
N ALA A 76 -12.02 -38.23 29.92
CA ALA A 76 -11.84 -38.83 28.60
C ALA A 76 -12.93 -39.85 28.24
N VAL A 77 -13.20 -40.02 26.95
CA VAL A 77 -13.95 -41.17 26.40
C VAL A 77 -13.23 -41.72 25.18
N MET A 78 -13.20 -43.04 25.03
CA MET A 78 -12.74 -43.70 23.81
C MET A 78 -13.93 -44.30 23.07
N LEU A 79 -14.10 -43.97 21.80
CA LEU A 79 -15.16 -44.44 20.92
C LEU A 79 -14.54 -45.25 19.78
N THR A 80 -14.99 -46.48 19.56
CA THR A 80 -14.42 -47.37 18.54
C THR A 80 -15.49 -48.00 17.66
N ASP A 81 -15.34 -47.84 16.33
CA ASP A 81 -16.17 -48.44 15.27
C ASP A 81 -17.68 -48.07 15.31
N LEU A 82 -18.02 -46.93 15.91
CA LEU A 82 -19.39 -46.45 16.06
C LEU A 82 -19.81 -45.54 14.89
N THR A 83 -21.08 -45.64 14.47
CA THR A 83 -21.73 -44.60 13.65
C THR A 83 -22.49 -43.64 14.57
N LEU A 84 -22.10 -42.37 14.59
CA LEU A 84 -22.73 -41.31 15.35
C LEU A 84 -23.52 -40.41 14.40
N ARG A 85 -24.82 -40.26 14.65
CA ARG A 85 -25.68 -39.33 13.92
C ARG A 85 -26.34 -38.37 14.87
N GLY A 86 -26.51 -37.13 14.46
CA GLY A 86 -27.27 -36.18 15.26
C GLY A 86 -27.02 -34.75 14.82
N GLY A 87 -27.19 -33.86 15.78
CA GLY A 87 -27.14 -32.43 15.51
C GLY A 87 -28.52 -31.85 15.23
N SER A 88 -28.66 -30.58 15.59
CA SER A 88 -29.73 -29.68 15.20
C SER A 88 -29.10 -28.32 14.95
N GLU A 89 -29.90 -27.30 14.63
CA GLU A 89 -29.42 -25.96 14.26
C GLU A 89 -28.28 -25.44 15.16
N ASP A 90 -28.38 -25.64 16.49
CA ASP A 90 -27.41 -25.12 17.47
C ASP A 90 -26.48 -26.14 18.15
N VAL A 91 -26.55 -27.43 17.83
CA VAL A 91 -25.80 -28.47 18.58
C VAL A 91 -25.02 -29.42 17.67
N PRO A 92 -23.79 -29.81 18.06
CA PRO A 92 -22.97 -30.74 17.29
C PRO A 92 -23.39 -32.19 17.53
N VAL A 93 -22.90 -33.12 16.70
CA VAL A 93 -23.07 -34.57 16.93
C VAL A 93 -22.24 -35.01 18.15
N VAL A 94 -21.02 -34.50 18.24
CA VAL A 94 -20.07 -34.75 19.33
C VAL A 94 -19.65 -33.42 19.95
N ASP A 95 -20.02 -33.19 21.21
CA ASP A 95 -19.61 -32.02 22.00
C ASP A 95 -18.55 -32.41 23.03
N ALA A 96 -17.30 -32.05 22.77
CA ALA A 96 -16.18 -32.15 23.69
C ALA A 96 -16.04 -30.84 24.47
N ALA A 97 -16.88 -30.67 25.50
CA ALA A 97 -16.83 -29.49 26.36
C ALA A 97 -15.65 -29.56 27.36
N ARG A 98 -15.35 -30.74 27.89
CA ARG A 98 -14.23 -30.97 28.82
C ARG A 98 -13.66 -32.36 28.62
N GLY A 99 -12.34 -32.47 28.70
CA GLY A 99 -11.66 -33.74 28.54
C GLY A 99 -11.54 -34.20 27.09
N GLN A 100 -10.91 -35.34 26.86
CA GLN A 100 -10.56 -35.80 25.52
C GLN A 100 -11.58 -36.80 24.97
N VAL A 101 -12.15 -36.51 23.79
CA VAL A 101 -12.91 -37.48 23.01
C VAL A 101 -11.96 -38.15 22.02
N ALA A 102 -11.57 -39.39 22.32
CA ALA A 102 -10.78 -40.22 21.44
C ALA A 102 -11.69 -41.08 20.55
N MET A 103 -11.42 -41.12 19.25
CA MET A 103 -12.24 -41.81 18.24
C MET A 103 -11.36 -42.61 17.29
N ASP A 104 -11.70 -43.88 17.08
CA ASP A 104 -10.99 -44.79 16.18
C ASP A 104 -12.00 -45.55 15.31
N GLY A 105 -11.87 -45.49 13.99
CA GLY A 105 -12.79 -46.17 13.06
C GLY A 105 -14.23 -45.65 13.09
N CYS A 106 -14.51 -44.50 13.71
CA CYS A 106 -15.88 -43.98 13.83
C CYS A 106 -16.38 -43.30 12.53
N THR A 107 -17.69 -43.25 12.36
CA THR A 107 -18.35 -42.46 11.31
C THR A 107 -19.26 -41.43 11.95
N VAL A 108 -19.08 -40.14 11.64
CA VAL A 108 -19.91 -39.05 12.18
C VAL A 108 -20.70 -38.42 11.04
N VAL A 109 -22.02 -38.39 11.17
CA VAL A 109 -22.92 -37.73 10.21
C VAL A 109 -23.76 -36.67 10.92
N GLY A 110 -23.44 -35.40 10.67
CA GLY A 110 -24.13 -34.24 11.21
C GLY A 110 -25.24 -33.71 10.32
N SER A 111 -26.16 -32.99 10.94
CA SER A 111 -27.21 -32.18 10.32
C SER A 111 -27.40 -30.85 11.08
N GLY A 112 -26.30 -30.30 11.59
CA GLY A 112 -26.27 -29.09 12.42
C GLY A 112 -25.11 -28.19 12.03
N TRP A 113 -24.87 -27.10 12.77
CA TRP A 113 -23.81 -26.15 12.41
C TRP A 113 -22.38 -26.73 12.46
N ALA A 114 -22.13 -27.78 13.25
CA ALA A 114 -20.87 -28.54 13.28
C ALA A 114 -21.12 -30.05 13.52
N ALA A 115 -20.29 -30.95 12.99
CA ALA A 115 -20.36 -32.36 13.33
C ALA A 115 -19.63 -32.67 14.65
N LEU A 116 -18.43 -32.13 14.84
CA LEU A 116 -17.65 -32.24 16.07
C LEU A 116 -17.24 -30.86 16.57
N LEU A 117 -17.33 -30.65 17.88
CA LEU A 117 -16.95 -29.41 18.54
C LEU A 117 -16.03 -29.71 19.74
N ALA A 118 -14.85 -29.10 19.75
CA ALA A 118 -14.01 -28.95 20.93
C ALA A 118 -14.07 -27.50 21.42
N ARG A 119 -14.38 -27.32 22.70
CA ARG A 119 -14.51 -25.99 23.34
C ARG A 119 -14.12 -26.07 24.82
N GLU A 120 -13.98 -24.91 25.46
CA GLU A 120 -13.47 -24.77 26.84
C GLU A 120 -12.13 -25.50 27.05
N SER A 121 -12.16 -26.71 27.61
CA SER A 121 -10.97 -27.53 27.93
C SER A 121 -11.09 -28.95 27.35
N GLY A 122 -11.96 -29.12 26.37
CA GLY A 122 -12.12 -30.37 25.64
C GLY A 122 -11.16 -30.47 24.46
N SER A 123 -10.81 -31.70 24.07
CA SER A 123 -9.99 -31.96 22.89
C SER A 123 -10.48 -33.17 22.12
N LEU A 124 -10.13 -33.24 20.84
CA LEU A 124 -10.41 -34.38 19.97
C LEU A 124 -9.13 -35.15 19.68
N ALA A 125 -9.21 -36.47 19.70
CA ALA A 125 -8.14 -37.36 19.24
C ALA A 125 -8.74 -38.39 18.28
N MET A 126 -8.77 -38.05 16.99
CA MET A 126 -9.46 -38.80 15.96
C MET A 126 -8.46 -39.54 15.08
N ARG A 127 -8.75 -40.81 14.79
CA ARG A 127 -8.00 -41.66 13.88
C ARG A 127 -8.93 -42.50 13.01
N ASP A 128 -8.59 -42.67 11.74
CA ASP A 128 -9.30 -43.58 10.83
C ASP A 128 -10.83 -43.29 10.73
N CYS A 129 -11.23 -42.04 11.03
CA CYS A 129 -12.62 -41.61 11.12
C CYS A 129 -13.14 -41.02 9.80
N ARG A 130 -14.46 -41.08 9.60
CA ARG A 130 -15.16 -40.44 8.47
C ARG A 130 -16.15 -39.42 9.01
N VAL A 131 -16.09 -38.17 8.54
CA VAL A 131 -16.95 -37.07 8.98
C VAL A 131 -17.70 -36.47 7.80
N SER A 132 -19.01 -36.28 7.95
CA SER A 132 -19.85 -35.59 6.97
C SER A 132 -20.91 -34.74 7.67
N ASN A 133 -21.20 -33.56 7.10
CA ASN A 133 -22.17 -32.61 7.64
C ASN A 133 -22.66 -31.66 6.54
N PRO A 134 -23.67 -32.05 5.74
CA PRO A 134 -24.11 -31.26 4.59
C PRO A 134 -24.63 -29.85 4.91
N ASP A 135 -25.01 -29.60 6.17
CA ASP A 135 -25.61 -28.34 6.63
C ASP A 135 -24.60 -27.42 7.34
N GLY A 136 -23.39 -27.89 7.65
CA GLY A 136 -22.44 -27.14 8.47
C GLY A 136 -20.99 -27.62 8.38
N ALA A 137 -20.23 -27.32 9.44
CA ALA A 137 -18.81 -27.61 9.52
C ALA A 137 -18.53 -29.08 9.90
N GLY A 138 -17.36 -29.60 9.52
CA GLY A 138 -16.91 -30.92 9.94
C GLY A 138 -16.46 -30.91 11.40
N VAL A 139 -15.31 -30.29 11.65
CA VAL A 139 -14.71 -30.15 12.98
C VAL A 139 -14.51 -28.67 13.30
N VAL A 140 -14.89 -28.27 14.51
CA VAL A 140 -14.63 -26.93 15.05
C VAL A 140 -13.87 -27.09 16.35
N ASP A 141 -12.68 -26.49 16.44
CA ASP A 141 -11.84 -26.48 17.63
C ASP A 141 -11.52 -25.04 18.02
N THR A 142 -11.95 -24.65 19.23
CA THR A 142 -11.69 -23.34 19.82
C THR A 142 -10.76 -23.41 21.04
N THR A 143 -10.14 -24.56 21.27
CA THR A 143 -9.38 -24.85 22.50
C THR A 143 -7.88 -24.80 22.32
N ASP A 144 -7.18 -24.41 23.39
CA ASP A 144 -5.73 -24.49 23.48
C ASP A 144 -5.20 -25.88 23.89
N THR A 145 -6.10 -26.81 24.25
CA THR A 145 -5.78 -28.13 24.82
C THR A 145 -5.22 -29.17 23.85
N GLY A 146 -5.05 -28.84 22.57
CA GLY A 146 -4.35 -29.70 21.61
C GLY A 146 -5.24 -30.82 21.07
N SER A 147 -5.88 -30.62 19.93
CA SER A 147 -6.61 -31.69 19.22
C SER A 147 -5.76 -32.31 18.11
N VAL A 148 -6.00 -33.60 17.83
CA VAL A 148 -5.33 -34.33 16.75
C VAL A 148 -6.40 -35.00 15.89
N ILE A 149 -6.34 -34.74 14.59
CA ILE A 149 -7.18 -35.34 13.55
C ILE A 149 -6.21 -36.03 12.58
N ALA A 150 -6.11 -37.35 12.66
CA ALA A 150 -5.15 -38.13 11.88
C ALA A 150 -5.86 -39.19 11.02
N ASP A 151 -5.38 -39.43 9.80
CA ASP A 151 -5.87 -40.54 8.95
C ASP A 151 -7.40 -40.49 8.70
N CYS A 152 -7.97 -39.27 8.66
CA CYS A 152 -9.42 -39.07 8.58
C CYS A 152 -9.88 -38.66 7.17
N VAL A 153 -11.14 -38.97 6.85
CA VAL A 153 -11.83 -38.49 5.65
C VAL A 153 -12.94 -37.54 6.05
N LEU A 154 -12.84 -36.28 5.64
CA LEU A 154 -13.86 -35.25 5.85
C LEU A 154 -14.49 -34.92 4.49
N GLU A 155 -15.80 -35.13 4.35
CA GLU A 155 -16.47 -34.99 3.06
C GLU A 155 -17.92 -34.52 3.11
N ASN A 156 -18.40 -33.91 2.03
CA ASN A 156 -19.76 -33.40 1.87
C ASN A 156 -20.15 -32.45 3.02
N LEU A 157 -19.51 -31.29 3.03
CA LEU A 157 -19.61 -30.33 4.14
C LEU A 157 -20.31 -29.05 3.66
N GLY A 158 -21.30 -28.61 4.43
CA GLY A 158 -22.11 -27.43 4.12
C GLY A 158 -21.34 -26.12 4.27
N THR A 159 -20.29 -26.11 5.10
CA THR A 159 -19.37 -24.98 5.26
C THR A 159 -17.92 -25.47 5.27
N THR A 160 -17.17 -25.29 6.36
CA THR A 160 -15.73 -25.56 6.44
C THR A 160 -15.43 -26.95 7.00
N ALA A 161 -14.41 -27.64 6.47
CA ALA A 161 -14.09 -28.97 6.97
C ALA A 161 -13.45 -28.99 8.35
N VAL A 162 -12.42 -28.18 8.55
CA VAL A 162 -11.78 -27.99 9.86
C VAL A 162 -11.67 -26.49 10.16
N VAL A 163 -12.22 -26.08 11.30
CA VAL A 163 -12.12 -24.71 11.81
C VAL A 163 -11.25 -24.73 13.06
N ILE A 164 -10.14 -23.99 13.02
CA ILE A 164 -9.23 -23.74 14.14
C ILE A 164 -9.38 -22.26 14.49
N SER A 165 -10.08 -21.96 15.57
CA SER A 165 -10.39 -20.57 15.95
C SER A 165 -9.81 -20.21 17.32
N ASP A 166 -9.80 -18.92 17.63
CA ASP A 166 -9.33 -18.38 18.90
C ASP A 166 -7.89 -18.80 19.20
N ASN A 167 -7.64 -19.57 20.27
CA ASN A 167 -6.32 -20.12 20.63
C ASN A 167 -6.16 -21.58 20.20
N GLY A 168 -6.95 -22.00 19.21
CA GLY A 168 -7.01 -23.37 18.68
C GLY A 168 -5.63 -23.96 18.39
N ARG A 169 -5.35 -25.13 18.99
CA ARG A 169 -4.16 -25.93 18.72
C ARG A 169 -4.56 -27.27 18.13
N THR A 170 -4.84 -27.31 16.83
CA THR A 170 -5.25 -28.55 16.16
C THR A 170 -4.17 -29.02 15.21
N THR A 171 -3.79 -30.30 15.31
CA THR A 171 -2.96 -30.99 14.31
C THR A 171 -3.88 -31.78 13.37
N VAL A 172 -3.87 -31.44 12.09
CA VAL A 172 -4.56 -32.16 11.02
C VAL A 172 -3.50 -32.86 10.17
N ARG A 173 -3.50 -34.18 10.17
CA ARG A 173 -2.41 -35.00 9.63
C ARG A 173 -2.95 -36.15 8.78
N ASP A 174 -2.33 -36.45 7.64
CA ASP A 174 -2.68 -37.63 6.83
C ASP A 174 -4.18 -37.67 6.43
N CYS A 175 -4.83 -36.50 6.33
CA CYS A 175 -6.27 -36.40 6.10
C CYS A 175 -6.61 -36.18 4.63
N ARG A 176 -7.79 -36.67 4.22
CA ARG A 176 -8.42 -36.33 2.94
C ARG A 176 -9.65 -35.46 3.20
N ILE A 177 -9.61 -34.22 2.73
CA ILE A 177 -10.70 -33.26 2.85
C ILE A 177 -11.26 -33.03 1.46
N ARG A 178 -12.55 -33.29 1.24
CA ARG A 178 -13.16 -33.07 -0.08
C ARG A 178 -14.59 -32.56 -0.04
N ASP A 179 -15.02 -31.91 -1.10
CA ASP A 179 -16.42 -31.51 -1.32
C ASP A 179 -16.95 -30.60 -0.19
N ALA A 180 -16.18 -29.55 0.14
CA ALA A 180 -16.56 -28.55 1.14
C ALA A 180 -17.09 -27.28 0.47
N ARG A 181 -18.34 -26.90 0.75
CA ARG A 181 -18.93 -25.65 0.23
C ARG A 181 -18.32 -24.37 0.84
N GLY A 182 -17.54 -24.51 1.91
CA GLY A 182 -16.73 -23.46 2.50
C GLY A 182 -15.25 -23.71 2.26
N ASN A 183 -14.46 -23.58 3.33
CA ASN A 183 -13.01 -23.78 3.28
C ASN A 183 -12.65 -25.25 3.55
N GLY A 184 -11.48 -25.70 3.10
CA GLY A 184 -10.92 -26.97 3.57
C GLY A 184 -10.52 -26.86 5.03
N VAL A 185 -9.52 -26.01 5.31
CA VAL A 185 -9.12 -25.64 6.66
C VAL A 185 -9.18 -24.12 6.81
N LEU A 186 -9.84 -23.65 7.87
CA LEU A 186 -9.85 -22.25 8.29
C LEU A 186 -9.13 -22.12 9.61
N ALA A 187 -8.03 -21.38 9.64
CA ALA A 187 -7.37 -20.93 10.86
C ALA A 187 -7.60 -19.44 11.03
N ASN A 188 -8.18 -19.01 12.15
CA ASN A 188 -8.42 -17.60 12.44
C ASN A 188 -8.07 -17.24 13.90
N GLY A 189 -8.22 -15.97 14.27
CA GLY A 189 -7.89 -15.51 15.62
C GLY A 189 -6.38 -15.61 15.88
N GLU A 190 -5.99 -16.26 16.97
CA GLU A 190 -4.59 -16.52 17.35
C GLU A 190 -4.22 -18.01 17.15
N ALA A 191 -4.92 -18.70 16.25
CA ALA A 191 -4.75 -20.14 16.02
C ALA A 191 -3.29 -20.53 15.74
N GLN A 192 -2.87 -21.63 16.38
CA GLN A 192 -1.51 -22.20 16.32
C GLN A 192 -1.58 -23.65 15.83
N GLY A 193 -2.32 -23.88 14.74
CA GLY A 193 -2.54 -25.20 14.17
C GLY A 193 -1.33 -25.76 13.42
N VAL A 194 -1.38 -27.06 13.13
CA VAL A 194 -0.47 -27.73 12.20
C VAL A 194 -1.32 -28.51 11.19
N VAL A 195 -1.10 -28.26 9.90
CA VAL A 195 -1.73 -29.02 8.82
C VAL A 195 -0.63 -29.69 8.01
N GLU A 196 -0.53 -31.02 8.08
CA GLU A 196 0.53 -31.76 7.42
C GLU A 196 0.03 -32.98 6.65
N ASP A 197 0.69 -33.31 5.54
CA ASP A 197 0.42 -34.53 4.75
C ASP A 197 -1.06 -34.72 4.34
N CYS A 198 -1.75 -33.60 4.09
CA CYS A 198 -3.17 -33.59 3.75
C CYS A 198 -3.40 -33.45 2.24
N ASP A 199 -4.52 -34.00 1.77
CA ASP A 199 -5.04 -33.81 0.43
C ASP A 199 -6.40 -33.09 0.52
N ILE A 200 -6.51 -31.90 -0.07
CA ILE A 200 -7.68 -31.02 0.02
C ILE A 200 -8.22 -30.74 -1.38
N SER A 201 -9.49 -31.06 -1.63
CA SER A 201 -10.10 -30.88 -2.95
C SER A 201 -11.56 -30.46 -2.98
N GLY A 202 -12.03 -29.89 -4.09
CA GLY A 202 -13.45 -29.61 -4.30
C GLY A 202 -14.00 -28.58 -3.30
N THR A 203 -13.31 -27.44 -3.16
CA THR A 203 -13.73 -26.36 -2.24
C THR A 203 -14.30 -25.16 -2.98
N GLU A 204 -15.46 -24.64 -2.54
CA GLU A 204 -16.08 -23.44 -3.13
C GLU A 204 -15.46 -22.13 -2.61
N LYS A 205 -14.78 -22.17 -1.46
CA LYS A 205 -13.97 -21.07 -0.90
C LYS A 205 -12.48 -21.51 -0.82
N PRO A 206 -11.55 -20.70 -0.27
CA PRO A 206 -10.15 -21.11 -0.18
C PRO A 206 -9.97 -22.48 0.50
N ALA A 207 -9.15 -23.35 -0.10
CA ALA A 207 -8.86 -24.65 0.49
C ALA A 207 -8.14 -24.49 1.84
N LEU A 208 -7.22 -23.53 1.93
CA LEU A 208 -6.56 -23.09 3.15
C LEU A 208 -6.81 -21.60 3.36
N ALA A 209 -7.55 -21.23 4.41
CA ALA A 209 -7.78 -19.85 4.82
C ALA A 209 -7.06 -19.58 6.15
N LEU A 210 -6.08 -18.68 6.14
CA LEU A 210 -5.21 -18.34 7.28
C LEU A 210 -5.39 -16.85 7.61
N GLU A 211 -6.17 -16.54 8.63
CA GLU A 211 -6.67 -15.20 8.94
C GLU A 211 -6.31 -14.76 10.36
N GLY A 212 -6.55 -13.48 10.68
CA GLY A 212 -6.28 -12.91 12.01
C GLY A 212 -4.78 -12.80 12.29
N SER A 213 -4.37 -13.24 13.47
CA SER A 213 -2.97 -13.33 13.92
C SER A 213 -2.48 -14.78 13.94
N SER A 214 -3.01 -15.62 13.05
CA SER A 214 -2.67 -17.05 13.05
C SER A 214 -1.18 -17.27 12.75
N SER A 215 -0.61 -18.25 13.45
CA SER A 215 0.75 -18.75 13.24
C SER A 215 0.75 -20.22 12.78
N THR A 216 -0.36 -20.66 12.20
CA THR A 216 -0.57 -22.04 11.74
C THR A 216 0.51 -22.45 10.75
N ARG A 217 1.10 -23.64 10.96
CA ARG A 217 2.08 -24.24 10.06
C ARG A 217 1.40 -25.18 9.09
N VAL A 218 1.66 -25.02 7.79
CA VAL A 218 1.16 -25.89 6.73
C VAL A 218 2.35 -26.55 6.04
N GLN A 219 2.36 -27.89 5.96
CA GLN A 219 3.50 -28.63 5.42
C GLN A 219 3.08 -29.82 4.57
N ARG A 220 3.67 -30.02 3.38
CA ARG A 220 3.39 -31.19 2.51
C ARG A 220 1.90 -31.38 2.21
N VAL A 221 1.19 -30.29 1.90
CA VAL A 221 -0.25 -30.33 1.57
C VAL A 221 -0.46 -30.25 0.06
N ARG A 222 -1.34 -31.09 -0.47
CA ARG A 222 -1.84 -30.99 -1.84
C ARG A 222 -3.22 -30.34 -1.84
N VAL A 223 -3.39 -29.32 -2.67
CA VAL A 223 -4.67 -28.67 -2.94
C VAL A 223 -4.98 -28.82 -4.42
N HIS A 224 -6.17 -29.32 -4.77
CA HIS A 224 -6.61 -29.36 -6.17
C HIS A 224 -8.12 -29.15 -6.32
N ASP A 225 -8.59 -28.69 -7.48
CA ASP A 225 -10.02 -28.45 -7.75
C ASP A 225 -10.66 -27.47 -6.74
N ALA A 226 -10.01 -26.35 -6.48
CA ALA A 226 -10.40 -25.37 -5.46
C ALA A 226 -10.66 -23.98 -6.06
N ALA A 227 -11.57 -23.20 -5.46
CA ALA A 227 -11.79 -21.82 -5.87
C ALA A 227 -10.54 -20.93 -5.68
N VAL A 228 -9.90 -21.06 -4.52
CA VAL A 228 -8.60 -20.45 -4.21
C VAL A 228 -7.77 -21.49 -3.47
N GLY A 229 -6.46 -21.56 -3.76
CA GLY A 229 -5.61 -22.54 -3.07
C GLY A 229 -5.35 -22.17 -1.61
N VAL A 230 -4.50 -21.15 -1.41
CA VAL A 230 -4.11 -20.65 -0.10
C VAL A 230 -4.42 -19.16 -0.01
N TYR A 231 -5.18 -18.76 1.01
CA TYR A 231 -5.58 -17.39 1.27
C TYR A 231 -5.05 -16.96 2.64
N VAL A 232 -4.12 -16.00 2.67
CA VAL A 232 -3.54 -15.43 3.89
C VAL A 232 -3.96 -13.96 3.99
N THR A 233 -4.53 -13.56 5.13
CA THR A 233 -5.03 -12.19 5.33
C THR A 233 -4.81 -11.72 6.77
N SER A 234 -5.03 -10.42 7.00
CA SER A 234 -4.85 -9.74 8.30
C SER A 234 -3.38 -9.77 8.74
N ASP A 235 -3.09 -9.65 10.04
CA ASP A 235 -1.71 -9.68 10.58
C ASP A 235 -1.12 -11.11 10.69
N SER A 236 -1.60 -12.04 9.86
CA SER A 236 -1.28 -13.46 9.91
C SER A 236 0.15 -13.72 9.42
N ARG A 237 0.87 -14.58 10.15
CA ARG A 237 2.28 -14.94 9.87
C ARG A 237 2.49 -16.46 9.84
N PRO A 238 1.79 -17.18 8.96
CA PRO A 238 1.91 -18.62 8.87
C PRO A 238 3.22 -19.02 8.18
N VAL A 239 3.63 -20.27 8.43
CA VAL A 239 4.72 -20.92 7.68
C VAL A 239 4.10 -21.97 6.77
N VAL A 240 4.29 -21.81 5.46
CA VAL A 240 3.73 -22.69 4.41
C VAL A 240 4.87 -23.32 3.64
N GLU A 241 5.00 -24.65 3.72
CA GLU A 241 6.16 -25.37 3.19
C GLU A 241 5.74 -26.61 2.37
N HIS A 242 6.35 -26.82 1.19
CA HIS A 242 6.04 -27.97 0.31
C HIS A 242 4.55 -28.10 -0.03
N VAL A 243 3.86 -26.99 -0.27
CA VAL A 243 2.45 -27.00 -0.67
C VAL A 243 2.34 -26.95 -2.19
N THR A 244 1.57 -27.87 -2.77
CA THR A 244 1.27 -27.91 -4.20
C THR A 244 -0.20 -27.57 -4.42
N VAL A 245 -0.47 -26.52 -5.19
CA VAL A 245 -1.81 -26.09 -5.58
C VAL A 245 -2.02 -26.33 -7.06
N SER A 246 -3.10 -26.99 -7.47
CA SER A 246 -3.43 -27.13 -8.88
C SER A 246 -4.90 -27.02 -9.21
N ASP A 247 -5.21 -26.79 -10.49
CA ASP A 247 -6.58 -26.87 -11.03
C ASP A 247 -7.55 -25.94 -10.29
N THR A 248 -7.15 -24.68 -10.07
CA THR A 248 -7.97 -23.69 -9.35
C THR A 248 -8.75 -22.81 -10.31
N SER A 249 -10.02 -22.49 -9.97
CA SER A 249 -10.83 -21.53 -10.75
C SER A 249 -10.51 -20.06 -10.45
N GLY A 250 -9.72 -19.82 -9.40
CA GLY A 250 -9.18 -18.51 -9.05
C GLY A 250 -7.67 -18.58 -8.80
N PRO A 251 -7.12 -17.68 -7.96
CA PRO A 251 -5.69 -17.66 -7.67
C PRO A 251 -5.20 -18.87 -6.86
N GLY A 252 -3.94 -19.26 -7.09
CA GLY A 252 -3.27 -20.30 -6.33
C GLY A 252 -2.93 -19.86 -4.90
N PHE A 253 -2.18 -18.76 -4.77
CA PHE A 253 -1.85 -18.11 -3.50
C PHE A 253 -2.35 -16.66 -3.49
N VAL A 254 -2.92 -16.24 -2.38
CA VAL A 254 -3.31 -14.85 -2.13
C VAL A 254 -2.79 -14.41 -0.77
N VAL A 255 -2.13 -13.25 -0.73
CA VAL A 255 -1.69 -12.58 0.49
C VAL A 255 -2.27 -11.17 0.50
N ALA A 256 -3.09 -10.87 1.51
CA ALA A 256 -3.88 -9.64 1.57
C ALA A 256 -3.89 -9.02 2.97
N SER A 257 -4.41 -7.79 3.05
CA SER A 257 -4.71 -7.06 4.29
C SER A 257 -3.56 -7.02 5.31
N GLY A 258 -2.33 -6.77 4.86
CA GLY A 258 -1.16 -6.60 5.74
C GLY A 258 -0.45 -7.91 6.16
N ALA A 259 -0.83 -9.05 5.59
CA ALA A 259 -0.26 -10.34 5.95
C ALA A 259 1.24 -10.46 5.61
N ASP A 260 1.94 -11.32 6.36
CA ASP A 260 3.38 -11.50 6.26
C ASP A 260 3.79 -12.98 6.42
N PRO A 261 3.43 -13.85 5.46
CA PRO A 261 3.71 -15.28 5.53
C PRO A 261 5.15 -15.63 5.14
N GLU A 262 5.65 -16.76 5.65
CA GLU A 262 6.83 -17.44 5.11
C GLU A 262 6.40 -18.60 4.22
N VAL A 263 6.71 -18.53 2.93
CA VAL A 263 6.34 -19.53 1.92
C VAL A 263 7.60 -20.14 1.31
N LEU A 264 7.78 -21.45 1.46
CA LEU A 264 8.99 -22.17 1.05
C LEU A 264 8.64 -23.39 0.21
N ARG A 265 9.30 -23.56 -0.95
CA ARG A 265 9.16 -24.76 -1.81
C ARG A 265 7.73 -25.05 -2.20
N CYS A 266 6.95 -24.00 -2.47
CA CYS A 266 5.56 -24.13 -2.86
C CYS A 266 5.40 -24.02 -4.37
N ARG A 267 4.40 -24.71 -4.92
CA ARG A 267 4.16 -24.75 -6.35
C ARG A 267 2.70 -24.51 -6.69
N THR A 268 2.44 -23.73 -7.74
CA THR A 268 1.12 -23.65 -8.38
C THR A 268 1.18 -24.18 -9.80
N SER A 269 0.13 -24.87 -10.26
CA SER A 269 0.00 -25.28 -11.67
C SER A 269 -1.44 -25.24 -12.14
N ARG A 270 -1.69 -24.83 -13.40
CA ARG A 270 -3.04 -24.81 -13.99
C ARG A 270 -4.04 -23.99 -13.16
N THR A 271 -3.69 -22.74 -12.87
CA THR A 271 -4.58 -21.79 -12.17
C THR A 271 -5.33 -20.95 -13.21
N GLU A 272 -6.65 -20.83 -13.15
CA GLU A 272 -7.39 -19.93 -14.05
C GLU A 272 -7.07 -18.45 -13.76
N GLY A 273 -6.84 -18.11 -12.48
CA GLY A 273 -6.36 -16.80 -12.05
C GLY A 273 -4.84 -16.71 -11.92
N ASN A 274 -4.38 -15.95 -10.94
CA ASN A 274 -2.96 -15.72 -10.70
C ASN A 274 -2.30 -16.92 -10.00
N GLY A 275 -1.01 -17.18 -10.25
CA GLY A 275 -0.26 -18.12 -9.42
C GLY A 275 -0.11 -17.60 -7.99
N LEU A 276 0.37 -16.35 -7.87
CA LEU A 276 0.50 -15.60 -6.63
C LEU A 276 -0.09 -14.19 -6.80
N ALA A 277 -0.95 -13.78 -5.86
CA ALA A 277 -1.45 -12.42 -5.73
C ALA A 277 -1.07 -11.84 -4.36
N VAL A 278 -0.36 -10.71 -4.34
CA VAL A 278 -0.03 -9.96 -3.11
C VAL A 278 -0.66 -8.57 -3.20
N THR A 279 -1.49 -8.21 -2.22
CA THR A 279 -2.31 -6.99 -2.25
C THR A 279 -2.41 -6.31 -0.88
N GLU A 280 -2.96 -5.09 -0.84
CA GLU A 280 -3.36 -4.40 0.40
C GLU A 280 -2.23 -4.28 1.44
N ARG A 281 -1.10 -3.68 1.03
CA ARG A 281 0.08 -3.42 1.88
C ARG A 281 0.66 -4.68 2.54
N SER A 282 0.54 -5.81 1.86
CA SER A 282 1.05 -7.07 2.37
C SER A 282 2.54 -7.23 2.12
N ARG A 283 3.16 -8.07 2.95
CA ARG A 283 4.54 -8.51 2.86
C ARG A 283 4.56 -10.01 2.55
N GLY A 284 5.57 -10.71 3.05
CA GLY A 284 5.77 -12.13 2.84
C GLY A 284 7.11 -12.43 2.19
N THR A 285 7.67 -13.56 2.59
CA THR A 285 8.93 -14.10 2.07
C THR A 285 8.65 -15.39 1.30
N PHE A 286 8.98 -15.41 0.02
CA PHE A 286 8.81 -16.55 -0.87
C PHE A 286 10.18 -17.09 -1.29
N ARG A 287 10.45 -18.37 -1.05
CA ARG A 287 11.72 -19.02 -1.37
C ARG A 287 11.52 -20.32 -2.11
N GLU A 288 12.28 -20.53 -3.18
CA GLU A 288 12.26 -21.78 -3.95
C GLU A 288 10.83 -22.11 -4.49
N CYS A 289 10.07 -21.10 -4.90
CA CYS A 289 8.67 -21.26 -5.33
C CYS A 289 8.54 -21.35 -6.86
N GLU A 290 7.58 -22.16 -7.34
CA GLU A 290 7.32 -22.38 -8.76
C GLU A 290 5.88 -22.02 -9.14
N PHE A 291 5.69 -21.19 -10.17
CA PHE A 291 4.38 -20.78 -10.67
C PHE A 291 4.25 -21.15 -12.15
N ASP A 292 3.62 -22.30 -12.42
CA ASP A 292 3.50 -22.86 -13.77
C ASP A 292 2.07 -22.70 -14.33
N THR A 293 1.94 -22.46 -15.63
CA THR A 293 0.66 -22.56 -16.35
C THR A 293 -0.48 -21.75 -15.72
N ALA A 294 -0.23 -20.48 -15.41
CA ALA A 294 -1.26 -19.55 -14.92
C ALA A 294 -2.05 -18.92 -16.09
N GLY A 295 -3.37 -18.84 -15.96
CA GLY A 295 -4.29 -18.21 -16.91
C GLY A 295 -4.30 -16.68 -16.82
N GLY A 296 -4.09 -16.13 -15.62
CA GLY A 296 -3.73 -14.73 -15.38
C GLY A 296 -2.23 -14.56 -15.13
N PRO A 297 -1.79 -13.40 -14.59
CA PRO A 297 -0.39 -13.20 -14.26
C PRO A 297 0.07 -14.26 -13.26
N ALA A 298 1.19 -14.92 -13.54
CA ALA A 298 1.75 -15.89 -12.63
C ALA A 298 2.06 -15.26 -11.26
N ILE A 299 2.56 -14.02 -11.26
CA ILE A 299 2.77 -13.22 -10.04
C ILE A 299 2.18 -11.83 -10.25
N ARG A 300 1.32 -11.39 -9.34
CA ARG A 300 0.78 -10.02 -9.33
C ARG A 300 0.97 -9.38 -7.96
N VAL A 301 1.59 -8.20 -7.91
CA VAL A 301 1.81 -7.43 -6.68
C VAL A 301 1.21 -6.03 -6.83
N ILE A 302 0.30 -5.66 -5.92
CA ILE A 302 -0.45 -4.39 -5.94
C ILE A 302 -0.59 -3.76 -4.55
N GLY A 303 -1.21 -2.58 -4.47
CA GLY A 303 -1.64 -1.96 -3.23
C GLY A 303 -0.50 -1.61 -2.27
N ASN A 304 0.61 -1.04 -2.76
CA ASN A 304 1.81 -0.72 -1.96
C ASN A 304 2.43 -1.94 -1.24
N SER A 305 2.24 -3.15 -1.79
CA SER A 305 2.79 -4.37 -1.19
C SER A 305 4.28 -4.54 -1.47
N THR A 306 4.99 -5.19 -0.56
CA THR A 306 6.47 -5.30 -0.56
C THR A 306 6.96 -6.73 -0.27
N PRO A 307 6.57 -7.74 -1.08
CA PRO A 307 7.04 -9.11 -0.88
C PRO A 307 8.50 -9.29 -1.32
N THR A 308 9.20 -10.24 -0.71
CA THR A 308 10.53 -10.69 -1.12
C THR A 308 10.45 -12.09 -1.73
N LEU A 309 10.96 -12.25 -2.94
CA LEU A 309 10.94 -13.51 -3.69
C LEU A 309 12.35 -13.90 -4.08
N THR A 310 12.76 -15.12 -3.70
CA THR A 310 14.11 -15.64 -3.95
C THR A 310 14.03 -17.03 -4.56
N ASP A 311 14.86 -17.31 -5.57
CA ASP A 311 14.85 -18.60 -6.30
C ASP A 311 13.44 -18.95 -6.81
N THR A 312 12.79 -17.98 -7.46
CA THR A 312 11.41 -18.12 -7.94
C THR A 312 11.40 -18.44 -9.43
N THR A 313 10.58 -19.42 -9.83
CA THR A 313 10.45 -19.81 -11.23
C THR A 313 9.02 -19.59 -11.73
N VAL A 314 8.90 -19.04 -12.93
CA VAL A 314 7.63 -18.85 -13.66
C VAL A 314 7.75 -19.52 -15.02
N ARG A 315 6.81 -20.41 -15.38
CA ARG A 315 6.80 -21.12 -16.67
C ARG A 315 5.43 -21.15 -17.32
N ASP A 316 5.40 -21.13 -18.65
CA ASP A 316 4.20 -21.36 -19.46
C ASP A 316 3.00 -20.46 -19.07
N CYS A 317 3.25 -19.20 -18.70
CA CYS A 317 2.19 -18.27 -18.32
C CYS A 317 1.38 -17.85 -19.56
N ALA A 318 0.06 -18.05 -19.52
CA ALA A 318 -0.82 -17.79 -20.65
C ALA A 318 -1.27 -16.32 -20.77
N ASP A 319 -1.03 -15.49 -19.74
CA ASP A 319 -1.41 -14.08 -19.78
C ASP A 319 -0.60 -13.34 -20.85
N THR A 320 -1.33 -12.67 -21.74
CA THR A 320 -0.76 -11.88 -22.83
C THR A 320 -0.28 -10.51 -22.40
N LYS A 321 -0.70 -10.02 -21.22
CA LYS A 321 -0.26 -8.74 -20.65
C LYS A 321 1.07 -8.87 -19.94
N GLY A 322 1.22 -9.84 -19.05
CA GLY A 322 2.41 -9.96 -18.22
C GLY A 322 2.44 -11.21 -17.36
N ALA A 323 3.58 -11.92 -17.32
CA ALA A 323 3.76 -13.06 -16.41
C ALA A 323 4.00 -12.61 -14.96
N VAL A 324 4.80 -11.56 -14.77
CA VAL A 324 4.98 -10.86 -13.49
C VAL A 324 4.48 -9.43 -13.65
N VAL A 325 3.44 -9.04 -12.91
CA VAL A 325 2.80 -7.72 -12.99
C VAL A 325 2.93 -6.99 -11.66
N LEU A 326 3.50 -5.78 -11.72
CA LEU A 326 3.81 -4.96 -10.57
C LEU A 326 3.18 -3.58 -10.77
N GLU A 327 2.22 -3.23 -9.92
CA GLU A 327 1.44 -1.99 -10.05
C GLU A 327 1.06 -1.37 -8.69
N GLU A 328 0.42 -0.21 -8.73
CA GLU A 328 -0.09 0.52 -7.56
C GLU A 328 0.99 0.76 -6.48
N ASP A 329 2.10 1.38 -6.89
CA ASP A 329 3.24 1.73 -6.02
C ASP A 329 3.83 0.53 -5.25
N SER A 330 3.68 -0.69 -5.77
CA SER A 330 4.30 -1.88 -5.19
C SER A 330 5.82 -1.86 -5.31
N ALA A 331 6.52 -2.40 -4.30
CA ALA A 331 7.98 -2.48 -4.27
C ALA A 331 8.44 -3.90 -3.91
N ALA A 332 8.18 -4.84 -4.82
CA ALA A 332 8.61 -6.22 -4.69
C ALA A 332 10.12 -6.39 -4.95
N GLU A 333 10.75 -7.28 -4.20
CA GLU A 333 12.15 -7.65 -4.39
C GLU A 333 12.25 -9.06 -4.98
N PHE A 334 12.97 -9.20 -6.09
CA PHE A 334 13.23 -10.48 -6.75
C PHE A 334 14.73 -10.74 -6.80
N ASP A 335 15.15 -11.91 -6.35
CA ASP A 335 16.52 -12.38 -6.46
C ASP A 335 16.57 -13.80 -7.06
N ARG A 336 17.24 -13.96 -8.19
CA ARG A 336 17.26 -15.21 -8.98
C ARG A 336 15.84 -15.62 -9.43
N LEU A 337 15.16 -14.71 -10.10
CA LEU A 337 13.88 -14.96 -10.78
C LEU A 337 14.14 -15.60 -12.15
N GLU A 338 13.58 -16.77 -12.41
CA GLU A 338 13.59 -17.41 -13.72
C GLU A 338 12.20 -17.33 -14.36
N ILE A 339 12.10 -16.77 -15.57
CA ILE A 339 10.87 -16.75 -16.36
C ILE A 339 11.15 -17.41 -17.70
N ALA A 340 10.35 -18.42 -18.05
CA ALA A 340 10.43 -19.13 -19.32
C ALA A 340 9.06 -19.20 -20.00
N ASP A 341 9.06 -19.04 -21.33
CA ASP A 341 7.91 -19.33 -22.20
C ASP A 341 6.61 -18.58 -21.79
N ALA A 342 6.74 -17.31 -21.38
CA ALA A 342 5.59 -16.44 -21.13
C ALA A 342 4.91 -16.04 -22.45
N ALA A 343 3.59 -16.12 -22.55
CA ALA A 343 2.86 -15.75 -23.76
C ALA A 343 2.94 -14.23 -24.06
N GLY A 344 2.90 -13.40 -23.02
CA GLY A 344 3.01 -11.94 -23.09
C GLY A 344 4.38 -11.41 -22.68
N THR A 345 4.39 -10.21 -22.10
CA THR A 345 5.59 -9.63 -21.48
C THR A 345 6.02 -10.45 -20.26
N ALA A 346 7.32 -10.63 -20.03
CA ALA A 346 7.79 -11.41 -18.89
C ALA A 346 7.61 -10.64 -17.56
N VAL A 347 8.13 -9.41 -17.49
CA VAL A 347 7.96 -8.51 -16.33
C VAL A 347 7.34 -7.19 -16.80
N LEU A 348 6.17 -6.86 -16.28
CA LEU A 348 5.45 -5.61 -16.53
C LEU A 348 5.39 -4.78 -15.24
N VAL A 349 5.99 -3.58 -15.29
CA VAL A 349 5.95 -2.61 -14.20
C VAL A 349 5.14 -1.39 -14.64
N ARG A 350 4.13 -1.01 -13.85
CA ARG A 350 3.26 0.12 -14.14
C ARG A 350 2.71 0.81 -12.90
N GLY A 351 1.98 1.92 -13.05
CA GLY A 351 1.26 2.58 -11.97
C GLY A 351 2.13 2.89 -10.76
N GLY A 352 3.31 3.47 -10.97
CA GLY A 352 4.26 3.82 -9.91
C GLY A 352 5.05 2.67 -9.29
N GLY A 353 4.82 1.41 -9.70
CA GLY A 353 5.55 0.24 -9.19
C GLY A 353 7.08 0.41 -9.30
N ASN A 354 7.81 -0.03 -8.27
CA ASN A 354 9.25 0.20 -8.15
C ASN A 354 9.99 -1.04 -7.62
N PRO A 355 10.07 -2.13 -8.41
CA PRO A 355 10.73 -3.34 -7.98
C PRO A 355 12.25 -3.27 -8.01
N LEU A 356 12.87 -4.14 -7.21
CA LEU A 356 14.28 -4.49 -7.34
C LEU A 356 14.39 -5.91 -7.90
N VAL A 357 14.95 -6.06 -9.09
CA VAL A 357 15.11 -7.35 -9.76
C VAL A 357 16.60 -7.64 -9.93
N ARG A 358 17.07 -8.70 -9.27
CA ARG A 358 18.48 -9.12 -9.24
C ARG A 358 18.64 -10.51 -9.83
N ARG A 359 19.65 -10.68 -10.68
CA ARG A 359 20.07 -11.99 -11.21
C ARG A 359 18.93 -12.75 -11.88
N ALA A 360 18.00 -12.03 -12.53
CA ALA A 360 16.89 -12.65 -13.20
C ALA A 360 17.32 -13.24 -14.55
N ARG A 361 16.76 -14.39 -14.92
CA ARG A 361 16.91 -15.00 -16.25
C ARG A 361 15.53 -15.07 -16.90
N ILE A 362 15.35 -14.34 -17.99
CA ILE A 362 14.11 -14.30 -18.77
C ILE A 362 14.41 -14.91 -20.14
N THR A 363 13.68 -15.96 -20.51
CA THR A 363 13.92 -16.71 -21.75
C THR A 363 12.63 -16.86 -22.56
N ALA A 364 12.70 -16.54 -23.85
CA ALA A 364 11.65 -16.72 -24.84
C ALA A 364 10.26 -16.14 -24.45
N PRO A 365 10.15 -14.91 -23.90
CA PRO A 365 8.84 -14.29 -23.73
C PRO A 365 8.25 -13.93 -25.10
N GLY A 366 6.95 -14.19 -25.31
CA GLY A 366 6.24 -13.86 -26.54
C GLY A 366 6.08 -12.35 -26.76
N GLY A 367 6.08 -11.56 -25.68
CA GLY A 367 6.07 -10.10 -25.69
C GLY A 367 7.45 -9.48 -25.44
N CYS A 368 7.49 -8.45 -24.58
CA CYS A 368 8.76 -7.86 -24.15
C CYS A 368 9.40 -8.70 -23.04
N GLY A 369 10.73 -8.66 -22.92
CA GLY A 369 11.39 -9.22 -21.73
C GLY A 369 10.98 -8.47 -20.48
N VAL A 370 11.22 -7.17 -20.46
CA VAL A 370 10.81 -6.27 -19.39
C VAL A 370 10.13 -5.05 -19.99
N GLU A 371 9.01 -4.64 -19.42
CA GLU A 371 8.28 -3.45 -19.82
C GLU A 371 8.00 -2.55 -18.62
N VAL A 372 8.34 -1.27 -18.75
CA VAL A 372 8.12 -0.26 -17.70
C VAL A 372 7.32 0.89 -18.29
N VAL A 373 6.08 1.06 -17.84
CA VAL A 373 5.10 2.05 -18.34
C VAL A 373 4.37 2.75 -17.20
N ASP A 374 3.51 3.72 -17.50
CA ASP A 374 2.63 4.41 -16.54
C ASP A 374 3.36 4.83 -15.24
N ASP A 375 4.42 5.64 -15.37
CA ASP A 375 5.28 6.11 -14.27
C ASP A 375 5.96 4.99 -13.45
N GLY A 376 6.00 3.78 -14.00
CA GLY A 376 6.73 2.64 -13.44
C GLY A 376 8.22 2.96 -13.30
N ARG A 377 8.81 2.44 -12.22
CA ARG A 377 10.23 2.59 -11.89
C ARG A 377 10.84 1.21 -11.69
N GLY A 378 11.99 1.16 -11.03
CA GLY A 378 12.62 -0.10 -10.63
C GLY A 378 14.08 -0.17 -11.02
N ARG A 379 14.74 -1.20 -10.50
CA ARG A 379 16.15 -1.47 -10.73
C ARG A 379 16.33 -2.90 -11.20
N LEU A 380 17.05 -3.07 -12.30
CA LEU A 380 17.44 -4.36 -12.84
C LEU A 380 18.95 -4.49 -12.73
N GLU A 381 19.42 -5.48 -11.97
CA GLU A 381 20.84 -5.68 -11.70
C GLU A 381 21.25 -7.12 -12.04
N ASN A 382 22.26 -7.28 -12.89
CA ASN A 382 22.80 -8.58 -13.30
C ASN A 382 21.75 -9.49 -13.97
N CYS A 383 20.82 -8.92 -14.74
CA CYS A 383 19.75 -9.68 -15.39
C CYS A 383 20.14 -10.15 -16.79
N GLU A 384 19.60 -11.28 -17.22
CA GLU A 384 19.76 -11.83 -18.58
C GLU A 384 18.39 -12.00 -19.23
N ILE A 385 18.21 -11.40 -20.41
CA ILE A 385 16.99 -11.46 -21.20
C ILE A 385 17.35 -12.07 -22.55
N VAL A 386 16.69 -13.17 -22.92
CA VAL A 386 17.05 -13.99 -24.07
C VAL A 386 15.81 -14.25 -24.93
N ASP A 387 15.97 -14.00 -26.24
CA ASP A 387 15.02 -14.37 -27.30
C ASP A 387 13.61 -13.79 -27.12
N ALA A 388 13.52 -12.51 -26.73
CA ALA A 388 12.23 -11.81 -26.58
C ALA A 388 11.51 -11.60 -27.91
N GLY A 389 10.20 -11.87 -27.96
CA GLY A 389 9.36 -11.81 -29.15
C GLY A 389 9.07 -10.40 -29.68
N VAL A 390 9.28 -9.36 -28.85
CA VAL A 390 9.22 -7.94 -29.26
C VAL A 390 10.55 -7.26 -28.91
N ALA A 391 10.58 -6.47 -27.83
CA ALA A 391 11.79 -5.82 -27.34
C ALA A 391 12.36 -6.58 -26.13
N GLY A 392 13.68 -6.55 -25.97
CA GLY A 392 14.27 -7.08 -24.73
C GLY A 392 13.83 -6.28 -23.51
N VAL A 393 13.96 -4.95 -23.59
CA VAL A 393 13.45 -4.00 -22.61
C VAL A 393 12.69 -2.89 -23.31
N ARG A 394 11.47 -2.58 -22.87
CA ARG A 394 10.65 -1.47 -23.36
C ARG A 394 10.30 -0.50 -22.23
N ILE A 395 10.48 0.79 -22.46
CA ILE A 395 10.19 1.85 -21.48
C ILE A 395 9.34 2.93 -22.15
N ALA A 396 8.18 3.28 -21.61
CA ALA A 396 7.31 4.34 -22.18
C ALA A 396 6.45 5.00 -21.09
N GLY A 397 5.65 6.01 -21.44
CA GLY A 397 4.58 6.54 -20.57
C GLY A 397 5.05 6.99 -19.19
N GLY A 398 6.14 7.77 -19.11
CA GLY A 398 6.71 8.23 -17.84
C GLY A 398 7.60 7.21 -17.12
N GLY A 399 7.70 5.98 -17.62
CA GLY A 399 8.53 4.94 -17.03
C GLY A 399 10.00 5.36 -16.90
N ASN A 400 10.63 5.05 -15.75
CA ASN A 400 12.01 5.45 -15.44
C ASN A 400 12.82 4.41 -14.65
N PRO A 401 13.20 3.27 -15.27
CA PRO A 401 14.02 2.25 -14.61
C PRO A 401 15.54 2.51 -14.73
N HIS A 402 16.28 1.88 -13.81
CA HIS A 402 17.75 1.80 -13.82
C HIS A 402 18.18 0.38 -14.17
N LEU A 403 18.95 0.23 -15.25
CA LEU A 403 19.48 -1.05 -15.70
C LEU A 403 20.99 -1.07 -15.49
N ARG A 404 21.49 -2.09 -14.78
CA ARG A 404 22.90 -2.25 -14.48
C ARG A 404 23.33 -3.69 -14.70
N ASP A 405 24.45 -3.89 -15.39
CA ASP A 405 25.00 -5.23 -15.65
C ASP A 405 23.98 -6.17 -16.35
N THR A 406 23.07 -5.60 -17.14
CA THR A 406 21.99 -6.34 -17.81
C THR A 406 22.41 -6.76 -19.22
N THR A 407 22.19 -8.04 -19.55
CA THR A 407 22.43 -8.61 -20.88
C THR A 407 21.11 -8.88 -21.59
N VAL A 408 20.96 -8.36 -22.81
CA VAL A 408 19.84 -8.63 -23.72
C VAL A 408 20.37 -9.33 -24.96
N ARG A 409 19.80 -10.49 -25.31
CA ARG A 409 20.21 -11.30 -26.46
C ARG A 409 19.01 -11.71 -27.30
N GLY A 410 19.11 -11.56 -28.62
CA GLY A 410 18.16 -12.20 -29.55
C GLY A 410 16.75 -11.61 -29.59
N ALA A 411 16.56 -10.35 -29.19
CA ALA A 411 15.25 -9.70 -29.28
C ALA A 411 14.79 -9.60 -30.75
N ALA A 412 13.53 -9.91 -31.04
CA ALA A 412 12.99 -9.94 -32.39
C ALA A 412 12.91 -8.54 -33.05
N ASP A 413 12.68 -7.50 -32.25
CA ASP A 413 12.71 -6.10 -32.67
C ASP A 413 13.94 -5.38 -32.08
N ALA A 414 13.75 -4.44 -31.15
CA ALA A 414 14.84 -3.73 -30.50
C ALA A 414 15.38 -4.46 -29.26
N GLY A 415 16.68 -4.37 -29.00
CA GLY A 415 17.22 -4.85 -27.72
C GLY A 415 16.70 -4.04 -26.54
N ILE A 416 16.87 -2.73 -26.61
CA ILE A 416 16.29 -1.76 -25.67
C ILE A 416 15.51 -0.71 -26.46
N GLN A 417 14.24 -0.50 -26.12
CA GLN A 417 13.36 0.48 -26.75
C GLN A 417 12.84 1.49 -25.73
N ILE A 418 13.00 2.77 -26.02
CA ILE A 418 12.41 3.88 -25.25
C ILE A 418 11.33 4.54 -26.10
N GLY A 419 10.08 4.38 -25.71
CA GLY A 419 8.91 5.01 -26.31
C GLY A 419 8.69 6.45 -25.85
N ALA A 420 7.55 7.01 -26.25
CA ALA A 420 7.12 8.35 -25.84
C ALA A 420 7.09 8.49 -24.31
N ASP A 421 7.63 9.61 -23.83
CA ASP A 421 7.75 9.99 -22.41
C ASP A 421 8.53 9.01 -21.53
N GLY A 422 9.11 7.95 -22.11
CA GLY A 422 9.96 7.01 -21.39
C GLY A 422 11.33 7.62 -21.07
N ARG A 423 11.84 7.33 -19.88
CA ARG A 423 13.19 7.71 -19.45
C ARG A 423 13.95 6.48 -19.00
N GLY A 424 15.23 6.37 -19.31
CA GLY A 424 15.98 5.17 -18.97
C GLY A 424 17.44 5.45 -18.71
N THR A 425 18.03 4.59 -17.89
CA THR A 425 19.46 4.61 -17.60
C THR A 425 20.00 3.21 -17.71
N VAL A 426 21.04 3.03 -18.53
CA VAL A 426 21.70 1.74 -18.77
C VAL A 426 23.17 1.88 -18.46
N ARG A 427 23.70 1.03 -17.58
CA ARG A 427 25.11 1.01 -17.18
C ARG A 427 25.67 -0.39 -17.28
N ASP A 428 26.88 -0.51 -17.83
CA ASP A 428 27.64 -1.76 -17.86
C ASP A 428 26.86 -2.92 -18.55
N GLY A 429 26.01 -2.59 -19.52
CA GLY A 429 25.12 -3.54 -20.19
C GLY A 429 25.72 -4.20 -21.43
N ARG A 430 25.04 -5.25 -21.92
CA ARG A 430 25.32 -5.86 -23.23
C ARG A 430 24.03 -6.10 -24.01
N VAL A 431 23.99 -5.69 -25.27
CA VAL A 431 22.89 -5.93 -26.19
C VAL A 431 23.43 -6.64 -27.43
N HIS A 432 22.93 -7.83 -27.73
CA HIS A 432 23.45 -8.64 -28.83
C HIS A 432 22.34 -9.26 -29.69
N GLY A 433 22.46 -9.15 -31.01
CA GLY A 433 21.66 -9.94 -31.95
C GLY A 433 20.19 -9.52 -32.05
N SER A 434 19.90 -8.22 -31.96
CA SER A 434 18.54 -7.69 -32.14
C SER A 434 18.11 -7.73 -33.62
N GLY A 435 16.84 -8.06 -33.89
CA GLY A 435 16.29 -8.14 -35.26
C GLY A 435 16.16 -6.79 -35.97
N ALA A 436 15.92 -5.71 -35.21
CA ALA A 436 15.96 -4.33 -35.67
C ALA A 436 17.18 -3.59 -35.08
N SER A 437 16.96 -2.51 -34.34
CA SER A 437 18.05 -1.74 -33.74
C SER A 437 18.50 -2.35 -32.42
N GLY A 438 19.79 -2.28 -32.08
CA GLY A 438 20.26 -2.70 -30.76
C GLY A 438 19.60 -1.87 -29.66
N ILE A 439 19.71 -0.55 -29.77
CA ILE A 439 19.01 0.42 -28.93
C ILE A 439 18.19 1.35 -29.83
N ALA A 440 16.93 1.58 -29.50
CA ALA A 440 16.04 2.51 -30.18
C ALA A 440 15.45 3.51 -29.18
N VAL A 441 15.55 4.80 -29.48
CA VAL A 441 14.90 5.88 -28.73
C VAL A 441 13.93 6.57 -29.67
N ASP A 442 12.64 6.43 -29.36
CA ASP A 442 11.53 6.98 -30.10
C ASP A 442 11.25 8.44 -29.70
N LYS A 443 10.32 9.09 -30.41
CA LYS A 443 9.99 10.50 -30.22
C LYS A 443 9.55 10.77 -28.77
N GLY A 444 10.18 11.73 -28.11
CA GLY A 444 9.90 12.09 -26.71
C GLY A 444 10.59 11.21 -25.68
N GLY A 445 11.24 10.12 -26.10
CA GLY A 445 12.01 9.25 -25.22
C GLY A 445 13.37 9.85 -24.83
N GLU A 446 13.86 9.48 -23.65
CA GLU A 446 15.14 9.90 -23.13
C GLU A 446 15.95 8.72 -22.58
N LEU A 447 17.19 8.57 -23.05
CA LEU A 447 18.05 7.47 -22.63
C LEU A 447 19.46 7.94 -22.31
N SER A 448 20.00 7.50 -21.18
CA SER A 448 21.41 7.63 -20.85
C SER A 448 22.06 6.24 -20.78
N VAL A 449 23.09 6.03 -21.59
CA VAL A 449 23.81 4.75 -21.72
C VAL A 449 25.29 4.98 -21.41
N LEU A 450 25.82 4.19 -20.49
CA LEU A 450 27.21 4.26 -20.05
C LEU A 450 27.86 2.88 -20.11
N ARG A 451 29.07 2.80 -20.68
CA ARG A 451 29.90 1.57 -20.74
C ARG A 451 29.12 0.33 -21.21
N THR A 452 28.33 0.48 -22.26
CA THR A 452 27.49 -0.60 -22.79
C THR A 452 28.00 -1.08 -24.13
N GLU A 453 27.96 -2.39 -24.34
CA GLU A 453 28.32 -3.04 -25.60
C GLU A 453 27.06 -3.36 -26.41
N VAL A 454 27.01 -2.94 -27.66
CA VAL A 454 25.92 -3.26 -28.61
C VAL A 454 26.53 -3.95 -29.82
N SER A 455 26.02 -5.13 -30.18
CA SER A 455 26.55 -5.87 -31.32
C SER A 455 25.51 -6.63 -32.12
N GLY A 456 25.74 -6.74 -33.44
CA GLY A 456 24.96 -7.62 -34.32
C GLY A 456 23.50 -7.20 -34.52
N ALA A 457 23.22 -5.90 -34.58
CA ALA A 457 21.87 -5.39 -34.85
C ALA A 457 21.46 -5.56 -36.33
N GLY A 458 20.23 -6.00 -36.57
CA GLY A 458 19.65 -6.20 -37.90
C GLY A 458 19.33 -4.91 -38.67
N ALA A 459 19.25 -3.78 -37.98
CA ALA A 459 19.20 -2.43 -38.54
C ALA A 459 20.39 -1.61 -38.01
N HIS A 460 20.16 -0.66 -37.11
CA HIS A 460 21.19 0.21 -36.56
C HIS A 460 21.68 -0.28 -35.20
N GLY A 461 22.94 -0.01 -34.86
CA GLY A 461 23.42 -0.31 -33.49
C GLY A 461 22.63 0.48 -32.46
N VAL A 462 22.60 1.81 -32.63
CA VAL A 462 21.78 2.74 -31.86
C VAL A 462 21.02 3.67 -32.80
N MET A 463 19.73 3.86 -32.56
CA MET A 463 18.83 4.73 -33.32
C MET A 463 18.19 5.77 -32.40
N ALA A 464 18.38 7.05 -32.69
CA ALA A 464 17.63 8.15 -32.07
C ALA A 464 16.75 8.83 -33.12
N VAL A 465 15.42 8.64 -33.02
CA VAL A 465 14.48 9.23 -33.98
C VAL A 465 14.23 10.71 -33.69
N ASP A 466 13.49 11.37 -34.58
CA ASP A 466 13.12 12.79 -34.41
C ASP A 466 12.41 13.06 -33.07
N GLY A 467 12.97 13.96 -32.25
CA GLY A 467 12.46 14.29 -30.92
C GLY A 467 12.99 13.42 -29.78
N ALA A 468 13.93 12.50 -30.03
CA ALA A 468 14.57 11.65 -29.03
C ALA A 468 15.76 12.35 -28.35
N ARG A 469 15.91 12.19 -27.03
CA ARG A 469 17.10 12.62 -26.26
C ARG A 469 17.96 11.41 -25.93
N LEU A 470 19.26 11.50 -26.20
CA LEU A 470 20.17 10.37 -26.02
C LEU A 470 21.55 10.81 -25.52
N SER A 471 22.08 10.12 -24.51
CA SER A 471 23.47 10.24 -24.10
C SER A 471 24.16 8.89 -24.18
N LEU A 472 25.24 8.79 -24.95
CA LEU A 472 26.11 7.62 -25.05
C LEU A 472 27.48 7.99 -24.51
N ASP A 473 27.94 7.28 -23.48
CA ASP A 473 29.25 7.47 -22.88
C ASP A 473 30.01 6.14 -22.79
N ALA A 474 31.24 6.11 -23.30
CA ALA A 474 32.14 4.95 -23.26
C ALA A 474 31.52 3.65 -23.84
N CYS A 475 30.64 3.77 -24.83
CA CYS A 475 29.93 2.63 -25.42
C CYS A 475 30.70 2.01 -26.60
N THR A 476 30.55 0.70 -26.79
CA THR A 476 31.13 -0.02 -27.95
C THR A 476 30.03 -0.57 -28.83
N ILE A 477 30.01 -0.21 -30.11
CA ILE A 477 28.96 -0.59 -31.06
C ILE A 477 29.58 -1.28 -32.28
N THR A 478 29.19 -2.53 -32.55
CA THR A 478 29.83 -3.35 -33.59
C THR A 478 28.90 -4.17 -34.46
N GLY A 479 29.26 -4.39 -35.73
CA GLY A 479 28.66 -5.43 -36.55
C GLY A 479 27.18 -5.22 -36.94
N SER A 480 26.70 -3.98 -36.98
CA SER A 480 25.31 -3.67 -37.38
C SER A 480 25.14 -3.77 -38.91
N LEU A 481 23.95 -4.18 -39.37
CA LEU A 481 23.64 -4.26 -40.81
C LEU A 481 23.41 -2.89 -41.47
N GLY A 482 23.08 -1.88 -40.70
CA GLY A 482 22.99 -0.46 -41.07
C GLY A 482 24.13 0.36 -40.46
N ASP A 483 23.83 1.61 -40.11
CA ASP A 483 24.75 2.50 -39.40
C ASP A 483 24.97 2.04 -37.94
N GLY A 484 26.16 2.26 -37.37
CA GLY A 484 26.46 1.99 -35.97
C GLY A 484 25.63 2.87 -35.03
N ILE A 485 25.72 4.20 -35.19
CA ILE A 485 24.88 5.20 -34.51
C ILE A 485 24.15 6.01 -35.57
N ARG A 486 22.82 6.01 -35.51
CA ARG A 486 21.94 6.77 -36.38
C ARG A 486 21.19 7.83 -35.61
N ILE A 487 21.39 9.10 -35.99
CA ILE A 487 20.78 10.26 -35.34
C ILE A 487 19.88 10.98 -36.35
N ASP A 488 18.58 10.85 -36.16
CA ASP A 488 17.56 11.60 -36.89
C ASP A 488 16.96 12.72 -36.01
N SER A 489 17.30 12.76 -34.71
CA SER A 489 16.83 13.75 -33.75
C SER A 489 17.43 15.15 -33.93
N THR A 490 16.60 16.16 -33.70
CA THR A 490 17.04 17.55 -33.49
C THR A 490 17.23 17.92 -32.02
N GLU A 491 16.78 17.06 -31.10
CA GLU A 491 16.94 17.23 -29.64
C GLU A 491 18.37 16.92 -29.18
N PRO A 492 18.72 17.21 -27.91
CA PRO A 492 20.06 16.93 -27.38
C PRO A 492 20.47 15.46 -27.53
N VAL A 493 21.59 15.25 -28.25
CA VAL A 493 22.23 13.94 -28.39
C VAL A 493 23.73 14.07 -28.15
N THR A 494 24.25 13.36 -27.15
CA THR A 494 25.68 13.34 -26.80
C THR A 494 26.28 11.98 -27.11
N VAL A 495 27.43 11.95 -27.78
CA VAL A 495 28.24 10.76 -28.01
C VAL A 495 29.66 11.04 -27.54
N ALA A 496 30.04 10.48 -26.39
CA ALA A 496 31.34 10.71 -25.74
C ALA A 496 32.12 9.40 -25.57
N GLY A 497 33.40 9.38 -25.93
CA GLY A 497 34.30 8.25 -25.67
C GLY A 497 33.86 6.92 -26.29
N CYS A 498 33.05 6.94 -27.35
CA CYS A 498 32.46 5.73 -27.93
C CYS A 498 33.37 5.10 -28.99
N ALA A 499 33.32 3.78 -29.14
CA ALA A 499 34.00 3.03 -30.19
C ALA A 499 32.99 2.35 -31.13
N VAL A 500 33.00 2.69 -32.41
CA VAL A 500 32.03 2.19 -33.39
C VAL A 500 32.72 1.54 -34.57
N ARG A 501 32.55 0.22 -34.73
CA ARG A 501 33.39 -0.56 -35.67
C ARG A 501 32.64 -1.60 -36.47
N GLU A 502 33.17 -1.94 -37.64
CA GLU A 502 32.73 -3.10 -38.43
C GLU A 502 31.23 -3.11 -38.79
N ASN A 503 30.59 -1.92 -38.88
CA ASN A 503 29.20 -1.79 -39.32
C ASN A 503 29.13 -1.70 -40.85
N ARG A 504 28.06 -2.22 -41.46
CA ARG A 504 27.90 -2.13 -42.93
C ARG A 504 27.60 -0.71 -43.42
N GLY A 505 26.96 0.12 -42.59
CA GLY A 505 26.73 1.53 -42.83
C GLY A 505 27.88 2.41 -42.32
N ALA A 506 27.57 3.64 -41.92
CA ALA A 506 28.53 4.53 -41.26
C ALA A 506 28.74 4.12 -39.80
N GLY A 507 29.83 4.57 -39.17
CA GLY A 507 29.97 4.49 -37.72
C GLY A 507 28.99 5.43 -37.03
N LEU A 508 28.98 6.70 -37.43
CA LEU A 508 28.01 7.72 -36.99
C LEU A 508 27.39 8.40 -38.20
N LYS A 509 26.06 8.44 -38.26
CA LYS A 509 25.33 9.19 -39.28
C LYS A 509 24.22 10.02 -38.68
N GLN A 510 24.37 11.33 -38.80
CA GLN A 510 23.32 12.31 -38.54
C GLN A 510 22.62 12.67 -39.87
N THR A 511 21.30 12.51 -39.94
CA THR A 511 20.55 12.87 -41.17
C THR A 511 19.97 14.27 -41.17
N ARG A 512 19.73 14.82 -39.97
CA ARG A 512 19.20 16.16 -39.79
C ARG A 512 20.22 16.98 -39.02
N ALA A 513 20.67 18.07 -39.63
CA ALA A 513 21.61 18.97 -38.97
C ALA A 513 20.96 19.55 -37.70
N SER A 514 21.67 19.44 -36.58
CA SER A 514 21.30 20.04 -35.29
C SER A 514 22.57 20.51 -34.60
N ASP A 515 22.52 21.70 -33.99
CA ASP A 515 23.57 22.26 -33.14
C ASP A 515 23.58 21.65 -31.73
N ARG A 516 22.60 20.79 -31.41
CA ARG A 516 22.45 20.09 -30.13
C ARG A 516 23.02 18.67 -30.15
N CYS A 517 23.70 18.28 -31.22
CA CYS A 517 24.43 17.02 -31.30
C CYS A 517 25.92 17.26 -30.96
N THR A 518 26.41 16.66 -29.89
CA THR A 518 27.81 16.74 -29.47
C THR A 518 28.48 15.39 -29.63
N VAL A 519 29.68 15.39 -30.21
CA VAL A 519 30.47 14.18 -30.45
C VAL A 519 31.90 14.45 -29.99
N GLU A 520 32.33 13.71 -28.98
CA GLU A 520 33.64 13.84 -28.32
C GLU A 520 34.31 12.46 -28.26
N ASP A 521 35.59 12.38 -28.62
CA ASP A 521 36.40 11.15 -28.53
C ASP A 521 35.79 9.90 -29.20
N LEU A 522 35.08 10.08 -30.32
CA LEU A 522 34.53 8.98 -31.13
C LEU A 522 35.63 8.25 -31.92
N THR A 523 35.81 6.96 -31.67
CA THR A 523 36.68 6.08 -32.47
C THR A 523 35.86 5.29 -33.47
N SER A 524 35.90 5.67 -34.75
CA SER A 524 35.20 4.98 -35.84
C SER A 524 36.18 4.29 -36.78
N ALA A 525 36.01 2.97 -37.01
CA ALA A 525 36.93 2.19 -37.84
C ALA A 525 36.27 0.97 -38.51
N GLY A 526 36.62 0.69 -39.76
CA GLY A 526 36.15 -0.50 -40.48
C GLY A 526 34.65 -0.48 -40.83
N ASN A 527 34.01 0.68 -40.85
CA ASN A 527 32.62 0.86 -41.25
C ASN A 527 32.49 1.00 -42.77
N GLY A 528 31.35 0.59 -43.35
CA GLY A 528 31.14 0.52 -44.80
C GLY A 528 30.81 1.86 -45.50
N ALA A 529 30.50 2.91 -44.74
CA ALA A 529 30.31 4.27 -45.22
C ALA A 529 31.07 5.28 -44.33
N PRO A 530 31.41 6.48 -44.84
CA PRO A 530 32.01 7.53 -44.02
C PRO A 530 31.01 8.07 -42.99
N ASP A 531 31.54 8.48 -41.84
CA ASP A 531 30.75 9.16 -40.80
C ASP A 531 30.33 10.57 -41.26
N VAL A 532 29.15 11.00 -40.84
CA VAL A 532 28.59 12.32 -41.20
C VAL A 532 27.85 12.90 -39.99
N TRP A 533 28.30 14.05 -39.48
CA TRP A 533 27.62 14.79 -38.41
C TRP A 533 27.98 16.29 -38.42
N GLY A 534 27.16 17.12 -37.74
CA GLY A 534 27.38 18.56 -37.64
C GLY A 534 27.34 19.30 -38.97
N ALA A 535 28.30 20.21 -39.20
CA ALA A 535 28.34 21.08 -40.38
C ALA A 535 28.49 20.30 -41.71
N GLU A 536 28.97 19.06 -41.66
CA GLU A 536 29.10 18.17 -42.82
C GLU A 536 27.75 17.62 -43.33
N VAL A 537 26.69 17.72 -42.52
CA VAL A 537 25.31 17.37 -42.91
C VAL A 537 24.76 18.39 -43.93
N SER A 538 25.28 19.61 -43.95
CA SER A 538 24.86 20.68 -44.86
C SER A 538 25.96 21.01 -45.88
N GLY A 539 25.80 20.56 -47.13
CA GLY A 539 26.56 21.05 -48.28
C GLY A 539 26.22 22.51 -48.66
N ALA A 540 26.30 23.46 -47.73
CA ALA A 540 26.04 24.88 -47.98
C ALA A 540 26.98 25.81 -47.17
N THR A 541 27.68 26.66 -47.92
CA THR A 541 28.67 27.69 -47.56
C THR A 541 28.24 28.61 -46.39
N PRO A 542 29.16 29.03 -45.48
CA PRO A 542 28.81 29.91 -44.37
C PRO A 542 28.91 31.40 -44.76
N ALA A 543 27.90 32.19 -44.38
CA ALA A 543 27.97 33.64 -44.29
C ALA A 543 27.56 34.08 -42.88
N GLY A 544 28.40 34.91 -42.27
CA GLY A 544 28.45 35.14 -40.83
C GLY A 544 27.28 35.90 -40.21
N GLY A 545 27.19 35.81 -38.89
CA GLY A 545 26.15 36.49 -38.13
C GLY A 545 26.22 36.32 -36.62
N ARG A 546 27.23 36.97 -36.01
CA ARG A 546 27.22 37.53 -34.63
C ARG A 546 26.97 36.56 -33.46
N GLY A 547 28.04 36.34 -32.69
CA GLY A 547 27.97 35.76 -31.36
C GLY A 547 27.08 36.56 -30.42
N ARG A 548 26.11 35.86 -29.81
CA ARG A 548 25.57 36.22 -28.50
C ARG A 548 26.36 35.42 -27.47
N ALA A 549 27.01 36.13 -26.56
CA ALA A 549 27.64 35.54 -25.40
C ALA A 549 26.61 34.71 -24.61
N ALA A 550 26.83 33.40 -24.53
CA ALA A 550 26.24 32.59 -23.49
C ALA A 550 26.80 33.07 -22.14
N LYS A 551 25.92 33.39 -21.20
CA LYS A 551 26.30 33.58 -19.80
C LYS A 551 26.95 32.26 -19.33
N ALA A 552 28.21 32.33 -18.92
CA ALA A 552 28.92 31.19 -18.33
C ALA A 552 28.16 30.68 -17.10
N ALA A 553 27.93 29.37 -17.05
CA ALA A 553 27.56 28.68 -15.81
C ALA A 553 28.71 28.85 -14.79
N PRO A 554 28.42 28.96 -13.48
CA PRO A 554 29.44 29.19 -12.45
C PRO A 554 30.51 28.08 -12.45
N SER A 555 31.76 28.48 -12.26
CA SER A 555 32.96 27.65 -12.35
C SER A 555 33.38 27.15 -10.97
N GLY A 556 32.78 26.05 -10.51
CA GLY A 556 33.27 25.23 -9.39
C GLY A 556 32.30 25.11 -8.18
N PRO A 557 32.40 24.05 -7.37
CA PRO A 557 31.52 23.75 -6.23
C PRO A 557 31.38 24.88 -5.19
N LEU A 558 32.42 25.69 -4.98
CA LEU A 558 32.35 26.84 -4.07
C LEU A 558 31.51 27.98 -4.67
N GLU A 559 31.67 28.27 -5.97
CA GLU A 559 30.85 29.27 -6.67
C GLU A 559 29.38 28.81 -6.76
N GLU A 560 29.15 27.51 -6.95
CA GLU A 560 27.83 26.90 -6.91
C GLU A 560 27.16 27.05 -5.53
N LEU A 561 27.92 26.80 -4.44
CA LEU A 561 27.44 27.07 -3.07
C LEU A 561 27.08 28.54 -2.86
N GLU A 562 27.89 29.47 -3.36
CA GLU A 562 27.58 30.92 -3.27
C GLU A 562 26.32 31.29 -4.06
N SER A 563 26.06 30.60 -5.17
CA SER A 563 24.90 30.82 -6.02
C SER A 563 23.57 30.33 -5.43
N LEU A 564 23.60 29.45 -4.41
CA LEU A 564 22.41 28.99 -3.70
C LEU A 564 21.68 30.15 -3.02
N ILE A 565 20.37 30.11 -2.95
CA ILE A 565 19.58 31.17 -2.33
C ILE A 565 19.67 31.06 -0.81
N GLY A 566 19.82 32.19 -0.13
CA GLY A 566 19.90 32.28 1.33
C GLY A 566 21.13 31.62 1.93
N LEU A 567 20.94 30.95 3.08
CA LEU A 567 21.96 30.17 3.80
C LEU A 567 23.20 30.98 4.20
N ALA A 568 23.04 32.28 4.52
CA ALA A 568 24.16 33.17 4.82
C ALA A 568 25.09 32.63 5.92
N ASP A 569 24.50 32.12 7.01
CA ASP A 569 25.25 31.53 8.13
C ASP A 569 25.97 30.24 7.72
N VAL A 570 25.29 29.34 6.99
CA VAL A 570 25.89 28.11 6.47
C VAL A 570 27.06 28.41 5.52
N LYS A 571 26.88 29.36 4.59
CA LYS A 571 27.96 29.80 3.68
C LYS A 571 29.14 30.37 4.45
N HIS A 572 28.89 31.16 5.50
CA HIS A 572 29.94 31.69 6.37
C HIS A 572 30.69 30.58 7.12
N GLN A 573 29.97 29.59 7.65
CA GLN A 573 30.56 28.43 8.33
C GLN A 573 31.39 27.56 7.37
N VAL A 574 30.89 27.29 6.16
CA VAL A 574 31.62 26.54 5.13
C VAL A 574 32.88 27.31 4.70
N ARG A 575 32.81 28.62 4.47
CA ARG A 575 34.00 29.45 4.20
C ARG A 575 35.02 29.37 5.32
N THR A 576 34.57 29.38 6.58
CA THR A 576 35.45 29.23 7.74
C THR A 576 36.15 27.87 7.71
N LEU A 577 35.44 26.79 7.38
CA LEU A 577 36.02 25.45 7.21
C LEU A 577 37.02 25.37 6.05
N VAL A 578 36.70 25.99 4.92
CA VAL A 578 37.60 26.09 3.74
C VAL A 578 38.89 26.82 4.13
N ASN A 579 38.78 27.97 4.77
CA ASN A 579 39.92 28.78 5.21
C ASN A 579 40.82 28.02 6.20
N LEU A 580 40.21 27.27 7.14
CA LEU A 580 40.95 26.44 8.08
C LEU A 580 41.71 25.31 7.38
N ASN A 581 41.09 24.62 6.42
CA ASN A 581 41.76 23.57 5.64
C ASN A 581 42.90 24.14 4.78
N GLN A 582 42.69 25.28 4.11
CA GLN A 582 43.75 25.97 3.36
C GLN A 582 44.92 26.39 4.26
N LEU A 583 44.63 26.88 5.48
CA LEU A 583 45.66 27.25 6.45
C LEU A 583 46.43 26.02 6.94
N ALA A 584 45.74 24.91 7.21
CA ALA A 584 46.36 23.63 7.57
C ALA A 584 47.32 23.15 6.46
N GLN A 585 46.90 23.17 5.20
CA GLN A 585 47.76 22.81 4.06
C GLN A 585 48.96 23.72 3.88
N ARG A 586 48.80 25.04 4.12
CA ARG A 586 49.94 25.98 4.11
C ARG A 586 50.93 25.67 5.22
N ARG A 587 50.46 25.34 6.43
CA ARG A 587 51.32 24.92 7.56
C ARG A 587 52.06 23.62 7.24
N THR A 588 51.39 22.61 6.69
CA THR A 588 52.01 21.35 6.26
C THR A 588 53.08 21.58 5.20
N ARG A 589 52.83 22.42 4.19
CA ARG A 589 53.83 22.80 3.17
C ARG A 589 55.05 23.49 3.75
N LEU A 590 54.89 24.23 4.85
CA LEU A 590 55.97 24.91 5.55
C LEU A 590 56.63 24.04 6.65
N GLY A 591 56.27 22.75 6.75
CA GLY A 591 56.80 21.83 7.75
C GLY A 591 56.40 22.18 9.20
N MET A 592 55.36 22.99 9.38
CA MET A 592 54.88 23.41 10.70
C MET A 592 53.88 22.39 11.27
N PRO A 593 53.87 22.17 12.59
CA PRO A 593 52.89 21.28 13.21
C PRO A 593 51.47 21.84 13.00
N VAL A 594 50.58 20.98 12.50
CA VAL A 594 49.15 21.26 12.33
C VAL A 594 48.41 20.61 13.50
N PRO A 595 47.57 21.35 14.23
CA PRO A 595 46.75 20.75 15.28
C PRO A 595 45.77 19.73 14.66
N PRO A 596 45.53 18.58 15.31
CA PRO A 596 44.55 17.61 14.83
C PRO A 596 43.15 18.24 14.86
N MET A 597 42.44 18.19 13.74
CA MET A 597 41.06 18.68 13.62
C MET A 597 40.17 17.51 13.22
N SER A 598 39.03 17.33 13.90
CA SER A 598 37.99 16.44 13.39
C SER A 598 37.36 17.05 12.15
N ARG A 599 37.09 16.20 11.16
CA ARG A 599 36.49 16.60 9.87
C ARG A 599 34.99 16.31 9.81
N HIS A 600 34.44 15.59 10.79
CA HIS A 600 33.03 15.18 10.81
C HIS A 600 32.14 16.33 11.31
N LEU A 601 30.96 16.47 10.69
CA LEU A 601 30.05 17.60 10.89
C LEU A 601 28.65 17.11 11.26
N VAL A 602 27.90 17.96 11.96
CA VAL A 602 26.47 17.76 12.19
C VAL A 602 25.70 18.84 11.46
N PHE A 603 24.71 18.45 10.66
CA PHE A 603 23.80 19.37 9.99
C PHE A 603 22.45 19.34 10.71
N SER A 604 22.15 20.36 11.50
CA SER A 604 20.88 20.47 12.23
C SER A 604 19.89 21.39 11.53
N GLY A 605 18.60 21.20 11.78
CA GLY A 605 17.54 22.16 11.44
C GLY A 605 16.40 21.56 10.61
N PRO A 606 15.43 22.38 10.20
CA PRO A 606 14.19 21.93 9.57
C PRO A 606 14.38 21.22 8.23
N PRO A 607 13.41 20.40 7.79
CA PRO A 607 13.51 19.64 6.55
C PRO A 607 13.42 20.56 5.33
N GLY A 608 14.06 20.16 4.22
CA GLY A 608 14.00 20.93 2.96
C GLY A 608 14.82 22.23 2.96
N THR A 609 15.73 22.42 3.92
CA THR A 609 16.67 23.56 4.00
C THR A 609 17.95 23.37 3.17
N GLY A 610 18.06 22.28 2.39
CA GLY A 610 19.18 22.04 1.48
C GLY A 610 20.40 21.33 2.08
N LYS A 611 20.26 20.64 3.23
CA LYS A 611 21.35 19.93 3.92
C LYS A 611 22.13 18.97 3.01
N THR A 612 21.44 18.06 2.32
CA THR A 612 22.06 17.08 1.40
C THR A 612 22.76 17.77 0.23
N THR A 613 22.17 18.85 -0.32
CA THR A 613 22.78 19.65 -1.39
C THR A 613 24.09 20.30 -0.93
N VAL A 614 24.10 20.93 0.24
CA VAL A 614 25.31 21.53 0.82
C VAL A 614 26.36 20.46 1.14
N ALA A 615 25.96 19.27 1.59
CA ALA A 615 26.89 18.17 1.84
C ALA A 615 27.61 17.71 0.56
N ARG A 616 26.88 17.60 -0.56
CA ARG A 616 27.45 17.27 -1.88
C ARG A 616 28.46 18.32 -2.32
N LEU A 617 28.09 19.60 -2.25
CA LEU A 617 28.96 20.70 -2.62
C LEU A 617 30.21 20.76 -1.73
N TYR A 618 30.05 20.53 -0.43
CA TYR A 618 31.17 20.49 0.51
C TYR A 618 32.17 19.38 0.17
N GLY A 619 31.70 18.20 -0.25
CA GLY A 619 32.56 17.12 -0.75
C GLY A 619 33.37 17.53 -1.99
N GLY A 620 32.72 18.21 -2.94
CA GLY A 620 33.38 18.80 -4.11
C GLY A 620 34.44 19.83 -3.74
N ILE A 621 34.11 20.77 -2.83
CA ILE A 621 35.04 21.80 -2.34
C ILE A 621 36.28 21.14 -1.69
N LEU A 622 36.10 20.10 -0.87
CA LEU A 622 37.23 19.41 -0.25
C LEU A 622 38.10 18.65 -1.25
N THR A 623 37.53 18.21 -2.37
CA THR A 623 38.27 17.56 -3.47
C THR A 623 39.09 18.58 -4.24
N ASP A 624 38.52 19.74 -4.56
CA ASP A 624 39.25 20.84 -5.22
C ASP A 624 40.41 21.36 -4.36
N LEU A 625 40.24 21.34 -3.04
CA LEU A 625 41.31 21.65 -2.11
C LEU A 625 42.35 20.53 -1.99
N GLY A 626 42.10 19.33 -2.53
CA GLY A 626 42.99 18.17 -2.39
C GLY A 626 42.97 17.53 -1.00
N VAL A 627 41.90 17.75 -0.24
CA VAL A 627 41.67 17.15 1.09
C VAL A 627 41.04 15.76 0.97
N LEU A 628 40.09 15.60 0.03
CA LEU A 628 39.48 14.32 -0.33
C LEU A 628 39.92 13.90 -1.74
N ARG A 629 39.88 12.59 -2.02
CA ARG A 629 40.30 12.03 -3.31
C ARG A 629 39.26 12.21 -4.43
N SER A 630 37.97 12.22 -4.09
CA SER A 630 36.89 12.25 -5.09
C SER A 630 35.65 13.06 -4.68
N GLY A 631 35.38 13.22 -3.37
CA GLY A 631 34.33 14.11 -2.86
C GLY A 631 32.90 13.69 -3.17
N HIS A 632 32.70 12.47 -3.69
CA HIS A 632 31.37 11.92 -3.95
C HIS A 632 30.58 11.79 -2.63
N LEU A 633 29.25 11.90 -2.73
CA LEU A 633 28.34 11.81 -1.59
C LEU A 633 27.66 10.44 -1.59
N VAL A 634 27.78 9.70 -0.49
CA VAL A 634 27.00 8.49 -0.20
C VAL A 634 25.99 8.85 0.89
N GLU A 635 24.71 8.75 0.57
CA GLU A 635 23.61 9.08 1.47
C GLU A 635 23.00 7.79 2.03
N VAL A 636 22.85 7.72 3.35
CA VAL A 636 22.39 6.53 4.07
C VAL A 636 21.40 6.89 5.17
N SER A 637 20.44 6.01 5.40
CA SER A 637 19.44 6.09 6.47
C SER A 637 19.63 4.97 7.50
N ARG A 638 18.81 4.93 8.56
CA ARG A 638 18.79 3.79 9.50
C ARG A 638 18.60 2.45 8.78
N ALA A 639 17.74 2.39 7.78
CA ALA A 639 17.46 1.15 7.06
C ALA A 639 18.69 0.62 6.33
N ASP A 640 19.60 1.52 5.91
CA ASP A 640 20.82 1.17 5.19
C ASP A 640 21.94 0.71 6.12
N LEU A 641 21.94 1.16 7.38
CA LEU A 641 23.00 0.85 8.35
C LEU A 641 22.65 -0.34 9.25
N VAL A 642 21.37 -0.55 9.57
CA VAL A 642 20.92 -1.55 10.55
C VAL A 642 20.39 -2.80 9.85
N ALA A 643 20.89 -3.97 10.23
CA ALA A 643 20.41 -5.27 9.74
C ALA A 643 19.37 -5.89 10.68
N GLN A 644 18.53 -6.77 10.15
CA GLN A 644 17.51 -7.49 10.94
C GLN A 644 18.05 -8.79 11.59
N VAL A 645 19.34 -9.12 11.38
CA VAL A 645 20.00 -10.34 11.87
C VAL A 645 21.20 -9.97 12.76
N ILE A 646 21.40 -10.70 13.85
CA ILE A 646 22.51 -10.52 14.81
C ILE A 646 23.86 -10.60 14.07
N GLY A 647 24.70 -9.57 14.24
CA GLY A 647 26.01 -9.45 13.59
C GLY A 647 25.99 -8.94 12.14
N GLY A 648 24.80 -8.77 11.54
CA GLY A 648 24.66 -8.21 10.19
C GLY A 648 24.84 -6.69 10.14
N THR A 649 24.53 -5.98 11.23
CA THR A 649 24.58 -4.52 11.30
C THR A 649 26.00 -3.98 11.13
N ALA A 650 26.99 -4.61 11.75
CA ALA A 650 28.39 -4.23 11.59
C ALA A 650 28.85 -4.37 10.12
N ILE A 651 28.41 -5.41 9.41
CA ILE A 651 28.74 -5.64 8.00
C ILE A 651 28.12 -4.53 7.15
N LYS A 652 26.82 -4.30 7.30
CA LYS A 652 26.05 -3.33 6.52
C LYS A 652 26.57 -1.89 6.72
N THR A 653 26.87 -1.52 7.96
CA THR A 653 27.50 -0.24 8.30
C THR A 653 28.90 -0.10 7.68
N THR A 654 29.69 -1.18 7.66
CA THR A 654 31.03 -1.19 7.06
C THR A 654 30.97 -1.05 5.54
N GLU A 655 30.03 -1.72 4.87
CA GLU A 655 29.84 -1.61 3.42
C GLU A 655 29.45 -0.19 3.01
N ALA A 656 28.45 0.40 3.68
CA ALA A 656 28.05 1.78 3.48
C ALA A 656 29.20 2.78 3.70
N PHE A 657 30.02 2.57 4.73
CA PHE A 657 31.17 3.42 5.01
C PHE A 657 32.27 3.26 3.95
N ASN A 658 32.54 2.03 3.51
CA ASN A 658 33.54 1.74 2.49
C ASN A 658 33.18 2.37 1.14
N GLU A 659 31.89 2.40 0.80
CA GLU A 659 31.40 3.09 -0.39
C GLU A 659 31.75 4.59 -0.35
N ALA A 660 31.77 5.21 0.83
CA ALA A 660 32.06 6.63 1.01
C ALA A 660 33.55 6.98 1.10
N LEU A 661 34.47 6.00 1.04
CA LEU A 661 35.91 6.25 1.17
C LEU A 661 36.42 7.18 0.06
N GLY A 662 37.12 8.25 0.45
CA GLY A 662 37.56 9.31 -0.46
C GLY A 662 36.49 10.36 -0.76
N GLY A 663 35.32 10.28 -0.11
CA GLY A 663 34.16 11.15 -0.27
C GLY A 663 33.50 11.53 1.06
N VAL A 664 32.18 11.70 1.03
CA VAL A 664 31.34 12.12 2.16
C VAL A 664 30.28 11.06 2.43
N LEU A 665 30.23 10.53 3.65
CA LEU A 665 29.13 9.71 4.16
C LEU A 665 28.11 10.61 4.86
N PHE A 666 26.91 10.71 4.31
CA PHE A 666 25.83 11.53 4.84
C PHE A 666 24.75 10.66 5.46
N LEU A 667 24.60 10.73 6.79
CA LEU A 667 23.57 10.02 7.53
C LEU A 667 22.34 10.91 7.67
N ASP A 668 21.29 10.59 6.92
CA ASP A 668 20.01 11.29 7.02
C ASP A 668 19.19 10.78 8.21
N GLU A 669 18.53 11.70 8.91
CA GLU A 669 17.81 11.46 10.17
C GLU A 669 18.57 10.57 11.17
N ALA A 670 19.84 10.90 11.44
CA ALA A 670 20.75 10.05 12.22
C ALA A 670 20.24 9.71 13.64
N TYR A 671 19.42 10.58 14.23
CA TYR A 671 18.79 10.34 15.55
C TYR A 671 17.89 9.10 15.57
N THR A 672 17.38 8.66 14.42
CA THR A 672 16.56 7.43 14.31
C THR A 672 17.32 6.19 14.73
N LEU A 673 18.67 6.20 14.71
CA LEU A 673 19.49 5.10 15.24
C LEU A 673 19.29 4.87 16.74
N LEU A 674 18.75 5.86 17.48
CA LEU A 674 18.50 5.80 18.92
C LEU A 674 17.07 5.44 19.33
N SER A 675 16.11 5.41 18.41
CA SER A 675 14.70 5.24 18.76
C SER A 675 14.41 3.84 19.35
N ASP A 676 13.99 3.81 20.63
CA ASP A 676 13.64 2.63 21.42
C ASP A 676 12.12 2.40 21.50
N GLY A 677 11.69 1.16 21.25
CA GLY A 677 10.49 0.57 21.83
C GLY A 677 10.92 -0.68 22.60
N LYS A 678 10.47 -0.83 23.86
CA LYS A 678 10.79 -1.96 24.75
C LYS A 678 10.61 -3.32 24.05
N GLY A 679 11.73 -3.92 23.63
CA GLY A 679 11.86 -5.17 22.87
C GLY A 679 13.29 -5.24 22.27
N SER A 680 13.77 -6.41 21.85
CA SER A 680 15.21 -6.70 21.54
C SER A 680 15.86 -5.95 20.36
N GLY A 681 15.33 -4.79 19.94
CA GLY A 681 15.84 -3.97 18.85
C GLY A 681 16.83 -2.87 19.27
N ALA A 682 16.99 -2.60 20.58
CA ALA A 682 17.89 -1.56 21.09
C ALA A 682 19.37 -1.84 20.80
N ASP A 683 19.76 -3.11 20.65
CA ASP A 683 21.17 -3.49 20.51
C ASP A 683 21.71 -3.21 19.09
N PHE A 684 20.87 -3.25 18.05
CA PHE A 684 21.33 -3.12 16.67
C PHE A 684 21.65 -1.67 16.27
N GLY A 685 20.83 -0.69 16.66
CA GLY A 685 21.11 0.72 16.36
C GLY A 685 22.41 1.20 17.02
N ARG A 686 22.67 0.71 18.24
CA ARG A 686 23.92 0.97 18.97
C ARG A 686 25.13 0.29 18.34
N GLU A 687 24.99 -0.95 17.86
CA GLU A 687 26.02 -1.67 17.11
C GLU A 687 26.44 -0.91 15.83
N ALA A 688 25.49 -0.30 15.12
CA ALA A 688 25.79 0.55 13.96
C ALA A 688 26.61 1.78 14.37
N ILE A 689 26.21 2.48 15.44
CA ILE A 689 26.92 3.65 15.96
C ILE A 689 28.35 3.29 16.37
N ASP A 690 28.54 2.20 17.12
CA ASP A 690 29.85 1.77 17.60
C ASP A 690 30.78 1.36 16.43
N THR A 691 30.22 0.67 15.43
CA THR A 691 30.95 0.31 14.21
C THR A 691 31.37 1.57 13.43
N LEU A 692 30.45 2.53 13.26
CA LEU A 692 30.72 3.79 12.59
C LEU A 692 31.82 4.59 13.30
N LEU A 693 31.76 4.72 14.63
CA LEU A 693 32.76 5.42 15.43
C LEU A 693 34.16 4.83 15.26
N LYS A 694 34.27 3.49 15.19
CA LYS A 694 35.53 2.80 14.93
C LYS A 694 36.08 3.14 13.55
N LEU A 695 35.25 3.02 12.51
CA LEU A 695 35.65 3.31 11.13
C LEU A 695 36.02 4.79 10.92
N MET A 696 35.32 5.71 11.57
CA MET A 696 35.65 7.14 11.59
C MET A 696 37.05 7.40 12.17
N GLU A 697 37.49 6.63 13.17
CA GLU A 697 38.85 6.75 13.71
C GLU A 697 39.90 6.19 12.75
N ASP A 698 39.65 4.98 12.23
CA ASP A 698 40.58 4.25 11.36
C ASP A 698 40.80 4.98 10.01
N HIS A 699 39.79 5.73 9.54
CA HIS A 699 39.79 6.42 8.23
C HIS A 699 39.63 7.95 8.32
N ARG A 700 40.02 8.56 9.45
CA ARG A 700 39.81 10.00 9.74
C ARG A 700 40.29 11.00 8.68
N ASP A 701 41.27 10.60 7.85
CA ASP A 701 41.88 11.46 6.83
C ASP A 701 41.32 11.21 5.41
N ASP A 702 40.55 10.13 5.23
CA ASP A 702 40.06 9.63 3.94
C ASP A 702 38.56 9.86 3.71
N VAL A 703 37.77 10.13 4.76
CA VAL A 703 36.32 10.30 4.66
C VAL A 703 35.80 11.40 5.58
N VAL A 704 34.78 12.11 5.12
CA VAL A 704 34.01 13.04 5.96
C VAL A 704 32.66 12.40 6.26
N VAL A 705 32.26 12.41 7.54
CA VAL A 705 30.95 11.91 7.96
C VAL A 705 30.11 13.10 8.38
N ILE A 706 28.91 13.20 7.82
CA ILE A 706 27.95 14.26 8.12
C ILE A 706 26.69 13.59 8.67
N ALA A 707 26.33 13.89 9.93
CA ALA A 707 25.08 13.43 10.51
C ALA A 707 24.03 14.54 10.45
N ALA A 708 22.87 14.26 9.87
CA ALA A 708 21.80 15.24 9.68
C ALA A 708 20.52 14.86 10.44
N GLY A 709 19.77 15.89 10.87
CA GLY A 709 18.49 15.71 11.54
C GLY A 709 17.94 17.02 12.13
N TYR A 710 16.85 16.89 12.88
CA TYR A 710 16.24 18.02 13.59
C TYR A 710 17.09 18.50 14.76
N THR A 711 16.98 19.78 15.10
CA THR A 711 17.93 20.43 16.03
C THR A 711 17.93 19.80 17.42
N ASP A 712 16.76 19.52 17.99
CA ASP A 712 16.65 18.99 19.37
C ASP A 712 17.06 17.51 19.40
N GLU A 713 16.61 16.73 18.43
CA GLU A 713 16.89 15.30 18.30
C GLU A 713 18.37 15.03 18.00
N MET A 714 19.04 15.91 17.26
CA MET A 714 20.48 15.82 17.04
C MET A 714 21.30 16.18 18.29
N ALA A 715 20.78 17.04 19.17
CA ALA A 715 21.40 17.27 20.46
C ALA A 715 21.33 16.01 21.34
N ASP A 716 20.17 15.35 21.37
CA ASP A 716 20.00 14.06 22.04
C ASP A 716 20.89 12.98 21.42
N PHE A 717 21.02 12.97 20.09
CA PHE A 717 21.91 12.05 19.37
C PHE A 717 23.35 12.15 19.81
N LEU A 718 23.90 13.37 19.87
CA LEU A 718 25.28 13.60 20.30
C LEU A 718 25.51 13.28 21.78
N ASN A 719 24.50 13.51 22.63
CA ASN A 719 24.56 13.24 24.06
C ASN A 719 24.44 11.73 24.41
N SER A 720 23.95 10.92 23.47
CA SER A 720 23.76 9.47 23.67
C SER A 720 25.07 8.68 23.84
N ASN A 721 26.17 9.15 23.24
CA ASN A 721 27.47 8.47 23.28
C ASN A 721 28.61 9.50 23.32
N PRO A 722 29.48 9.51 24.36
CA PRO A 722 30.64 10.40 24.43
C PRO A 722 31.56 10.34 23.21
N GLY A 723 31.62 9.18 22.53
CA GLY A 723 32.36 8.98 21.29
C GLY A 723 31.84 9.84 20.14
N LEU A 724 30.52 10.06 20.04
CA LEU A 724 29.89 10.93 19.05
C LEU A 724 30.25 12.38 19.31
N ALA A 725 30.05 12.88 20.55
CA ALA A 725 30.38 14.25 20.92
C ALA A 725 31.87 14.60 20.70
N SER A 726 32.78 13.62 20.88
CA SER A 726 34.21 13.83 20.64
C SER A 726 34.60 13.91 19.15
N ARG A 727 33.87 13.19 18.27
CA ARG A 727 34.17 13.12 16.83
C ARG A 727 33.38 14.16 16.04
N PHE A 728 32.16 14.48 16.44
CA PHE A 728 31.32 15.50 15.82
C PHE A 728 31.47 16.84 16.56
N THR A 729 32.60 17.51 16.32
CA THR A 729 32.96 18.72 17.08
C THR A 729 32.27 20.00 16.63
N ARG A 730 31.55 19.98 15.49
CA ARG A 730 30.93 21.16 14.89
C ARG A 730 29.54 20.84 14.36
N THR A 731 28.60 21.72 14.71
CA THR A 731 27.23 21.69 14.22
C THR A 731 27.00 22.91 13.33
N ILE A 732 26.49 22.68 12.13
CA ILE A 732 26.02 23.71 11.21
C ILE A 732 24.50 23.72 11.29
N GLU A 733 23.95 24.82 11.77
CA GLU A 733 22.51 25.01 11.89
C GLU A 733 21.96 25.60 10.59
N PHE A 734 20.92 24.96 10.05
CA PHE A 734 20.17 25.43 8.90
C PHE A 734 18.86 26.01 9.41
N ALA A 735 18.71 27.33 9.30
CA ALA A 735 17.47 28.01 9.62
C ALA A 735 16.41 27.81 8.52
N ASN A 736 15.14 28.06 8.87
CA ASN A 736 14.07 28.20 7.88
C ASN A 736 14.41 29.35 6.91
N TYR A 737 14.09 29.16 5.62
CA TYR A 737 14.19 30.24 4.64
C TYR A 737 13.23 31.37 4.99
N SER A 738 13.67 32.61 4.75
CA SER A 738 12.82 33.79 4.84
C SER A 738 11.77 33.77 3.72
N VAL A 739 10.72 34.60 3.87
CA VAL A 739 9.70 34.77 2.82
C VAL A 739 10.34 35.19 1.50
N GLU A 740 11.25 36.16 1.54
CA GLU A 740 11.96 36.66 0.36
C GLU A 740 12.78 35.54 -0.32
N GLU A 741 13.42 34.68 0.48
CA GLU A 741 14.19 33.54 -0.03
C GLU A 741 13.27 32.48 -0.66
N LEU A 742 12.11 32.18 -0.07
CA LEU A 742 11.13 31.23 -0.63
C LEU A 742 10.52 31.74 -1.94
N VAL A 743 10.21 33.04 -2.02
CA VAL A 743 9.77 33.68 -3.28
C VAL A 743 10.85 33.53 -4.35
N THR A 744 12.10 33.84 -4.01
CA THR A 744 13.23 33.72 -4.95
C THR A 744 13.45 32.26 -5.40
N ILE A 745 13.27 31.28 -4.50
CA ILE A 745 13.38 29.85 -4.85
C ILE A 745 12.28 29.47 -5.86
N THR A 746 11.05 29.94 -5.62
CA THR A 746 9.91 29.69 -6.52
C THR A 746 10.13 30.34 -7.89
N GLU A 747 10.62 31.58 -7.91
CA GLU A 747 10.95 32.31 -9.13
C GLU A 747 11.99 31.56 -9.97
N ARG A 748 13.07 31.04 -9.35
CA ARG A 748 14.06 30.23 -10.08
C ARG A 748 13.50 28.91 -10.60
N MET A 749 12.56 28.29 -9.90
CA MET A 749 11.86 27.10 -10.39
C MET A 749 11.02 27.45 -11.63
N CYS A 750 10.29 28.56 -11.60
CA CYS A 750 9.57 29.06 -12.77
C CYS A 750 10.51 29.28 -13.95
N GLU A 751 11.63 29.99 -13.76
CA GLU A 751 12.60 30.23 -14.83
C GLU A 751 13.19 28.94 -15.42
N ALA A 752 13.55 27.97 -14.56
CA ALA A 752 14.10 26.68 -14.97
C ALA A 752 13.11 25.83 -15.79
N HIS A 753 11.81 26.01 -15.53
CA HIS A 753 10.72 25.35 -16.23
C HIS A 753 10.08 26.21 -17.33
N HIS A 754 10.74 27.31 -17.74
CA HIS A 754 10.31 28.22 -18.79
C HIS A 754 8.99 28.99 -18.51
N TYR A 755 8.63 29.15 -17.24
CA TYR A 755 7.54 30.01 -16.79
C TYR A 755 8.03 31.43 -16.45
N VAL A 756 7.20 32.41 -16.75
CA VAL A 756 7.38 33.82 -16.43
C VAL A 756 6.32 34.23 -15.41
N LEU A 757 6.73 34.86 -14.31
CA LEU A 757 5.81 35.40 -13.30
C LEU A 757 5.35 36.82 -13.68
N ASP A 758 4.04 37.10 -13.66
CA ASP A 758 3.55 38.48 -13.66
C ASP A 758 4.11 39.22 -12.42
N PRO A 759 4.48 40.52 -12.52
CA PRO A 759 5.02 41.25 -11.38
C PRO A 759 4.15 41.23 -10.13
N ARG A 760 2.82 41.15 -10.28
CA ARG A 760 1.86 41.07 -9.16
C ARG A 760 1.85 39.66 -8.52
N THR A 761 2.34 38.65 -9.23
CA THR A 761 2.44 37.26 -8.75
C THR A 761 3.53 37.15 -7.69
N LEU A 762 4.60 37.94 -7.77
CA LEU A 762 5.63 38.01 -6.74
C LEU A 762 5.07 38.49 -5.40
N ASP A 763 4.20 39.51 -5.42
CA ASP A 763 3.51 40.00 -4.22
C ASP A 763 2.51 38.98 -3.67
N ALA A 764 1.88 38.18 -4.53
CA ALA A 764 1.01 37.09 -4.12
C ALA A 764 1.80 35.95 -3.46
N LEU A 765 2.95 35.58 -4.01
CA LEU A 765 3.87 34.60 -3.44
C LEU A 765 4.41 35.05 -2.08
N ALA A 766 4.82 36.32 -1.96
CA ALA A 766 5.30 36.87 -0.69
C ALA A 766 4.22 36.83 0.39
N ARG A 767 2.96 37.12 0.04
CA ARG A 767 1.82 36.99 0.96
C ARG A 767 1.53 35.54 1.32
N HIS A 768 1.53 34.65 0.33
CA HIS A 768 1.29 33.22 0.51
C HIS A 768 2.30 32.59 1.47
N TYR A 769 3.61 32.80 1.24
CA TYR A 769 4.63 32.33 2.18
C TYR A 769 4.58 33.07 3.51
N GLY A 770 4.20 34.34 3.54
CA GLY A 770 4.02 35.13 4.76
C GLY A 770 3.01 34.54 5.73
N GLN A 771 1.97 33.87 5.22
CA GLN A 771 0.90 33.23 5.99
C GLN A 771 1.25 31.82 6.51
N MET A 772 2.30 31.18 5.98
CA MET A 772 2.70 29.85 6.43
C MET A 772 3.35 29.87 7.82
N GLU A 773 2.91 28.97 8.71
CA GLU A 773 3.57 28.74 10.00
C GLU A 773 4.96 28.09 9.79
N ARG A 774 6.02 28.86 10.07
CA ARG A 774 7.42 28.42 9.89
C ARG A 774 8.01 27.86 11.19
N GLY A 775 7.42 26.76 11.68
CA GLY A 775 7.92 26.00 12.82
C GLY A 775 9.17 25.16 12.52
N ALA A 776 9.63 24.38 13.50
CA ALA A 776 10.84 23.53 13.40
C ALA A 776 10.72 22.39 12.36
N THR A 777 9.51 22.04 11.94
CA THR A 777 9.21 20.98 10.95
C THR A 777 8.82 21.53 9.57
N PHE A 778 8.92 22.84 9.36
CA PHE A 778 8.51 23.47 8.10
C PHE A 778 9.33 22.97 6.90
N GLY A 779 8.65 22.63 5.80
CA GLY A 779 9.24 21.94 4.65
C GLY A 779 10.16 22.78 3.73
N ASN A 780 10.28 24.09 3.95
CA ASN A 780 11.22 24.98 3.25
C ASN A 780 11.22 24.82 1.72
N GLY A 781 12.32 24.42 1.10
CA GLY A 781 12.40 24.22 -0.36
C GLY A 781 11.42 23.16 -0.89
N ARG A 782 10.99 22.20 -0.07
CA ARG A 782 9.89 21.28 -0.42
C ARG A 782 8.55 22.00 -0.44
N ALA A 783 8.33 22.96 0.46
CA ALA A 783 7.15 23.82 0.43
C ALA A 783 7.18 24.73 -0.80
N ALA A 784 8.33 25.30 -1.15
CA ALA A 784 8.45 26.14 -2.34
C ALA A 784 8.19 25.37 -3.64
N ARG A 785 8.70 24.14 -3.73
CA ARG A 785 8.41 23.23 -4.84
C ARG A 785 6.92 22.89 -4.94
N ARG A 786 6.27 22.60 -3.80
CA ARG A 786 4.84 22.34 -3.76
C ARG A 786 4.04 23.54 -4.27
N VAL A 787 4.36 24.75 -3.83
CA VAL A 787 3.68 25.97 -4.30
C VAL A 787 3.88 26.17 -5.80
N PHE A 788 5.07 25.93 -6.33
CA PHE A 788 5.31 25.96 -7.78
C PHE A 788 4.46 24.92 -8.52
N GLU A 789 4.43 23.67 -8.06
CA GLU A 789 3.61 22.59 -8.64
C GLU A 789 2.12 22.98 -8.63
N GLU A 790 1.61 23.48 -7.50
CA GLU A 790 0.23 23.95 -7.40
C GLU A 790 -0.07 25.17 -8.30
N MET A 791 0.91 26.07 -8.51
CA MET A 791 0.76 27.17 -9.46
C MET A 791 0.61 26.69 -10.89
N VAL A 792 1.41 25.70 -11.29
CA VAL A 792 1.31 25.08 -12.62
C VAL A 792 -0.03 24.37 -12.78
N ASP A 793 -0.49 23.64 -11.77
CA ASP A 793 -1.79 22.95 -11.80
C ASP A 793 -2.96 23.94 -11.94
N ARG A 794 -2.94 25.05 -11.18
CA ARG A 794 -3.98 26.09 -11.27
C ARG A 794 -3.93 26.83 -12.61
N GLN A 795 -2.75 27.08 -13.16
CA GLN A 795 -2.59 27.65 -14.49
C GLN A 795 -3.15 26.70 -15.56
N ALA A 796 -2.88 25.40 -15.47
CA ALA A 796 -3.41 24.40 -16.40
C ALA A 796 -4.94 24.37 -16.36
N PHE A 797 -5.54 24.47 -15.17
CA PHE A 797 -6.99 24.60 -15.01
C PHE A 797 -7.54 25.90 -15.63
N ARG A 798 -6.88 27.03 -15.38
CA ARG A 798 -7.24 28.34 -15.96
C ARG A 798 -7.18 28.35 -17.48
N LEU A 799 -6.10 27.82 -18.06
CA LEU A 799 -5.89 27.79 -19.51
C LEU A 799 -6.72 26.70 -20.21
N GLY A 800 -7.11 25.64 -19.51
CA GLY A 800 -7.99 24.59 -20.04
C GLY A 800 -9.38 25.09 -20.44
N SER A 801 -9.81 26.25 -19.91
CA SER A 801 -11.05 26.92 -20.28
C SER A 801 -10.90 27.91 -21.44
N MET A 802 -9.69 28.08 -21.98
CA MET A 802 -9.37 29.02 -23.05
C MET A 802 -9.40 28.33 -24.41
N ALA A 803 -10.07 28.93 -25.39
CA ALA A 803 -10.31 28.29 -26.70
C ALA A 803 -9.04 28.13 -27.56
N ASP A 804 -8.03 28.99 -27.39
CA ASP A 804 -6.74 28.93 -28.10
C ASP A 804 -5.66 29.71 -27.33
N PRO A 805 -5.05 29.11 -26.28
CA PRO A 805 -4.05 29.79 -25.46
C PRO A 805 -2.77 30.02 -26.25
N THR A 806 -2.23 31.24 -26.22
CA THR A 806 -1.00 31.58 -26.93
C THR A 806 0.24 31.06 -26.19
N GLU A 807 1.40 31.01 -26.85
CA GLU A 807 2.69 30.67 -26.21
C GLU A 807 3.01 31.59 -25.01
N ALA A 808 2.56 32.84 -25.05
CA ALA A 808 2.66 33.78 -23.93
C ALA A 808 1.75 33.38 -22.77
N ASP A 809 0.55 32.86 -23.03
CA ASP A 809 -0.39 32.43 -21.99
C ASP A 809 0.09 31.13 -21.31
N LEU A 810 0.62 30.19 -22.10
CA LEU A 810 1.18 28.92 -21.61
C LEU A 810 2.42 29.11 -20.72
N SER A 811 3.15 30.21 -20.90
CA SER A 811 4.34 30.54 -20.11
C SER A 811 4.07 31.51 -18.94
N LEU A 812 2.94 32.22 -18.92
CA LEU A 812 2.66 33.27 -17.94
C LEU A 812 1.86 32.78 -16.72
N LEU A 813 2.46 32.88 -15.53
CA LEU A 813 1.84 32.60 -14.24
C LEU A 813 1.35 33.88 -13.56
N LEU A 814 0.06 33.90 -13.23
CA LEU A 814 -0.67 35.05 -12.69
C LEU A 814 -0.88 34.93 -11.16
N PRO A 815 -1.27 36.02 -10.47
CA PRO A 815 -1.50 35.99 -9.03
C PRO A 815 -2.54 34.96 -8.57
N GLU A 816 -3.54 34.70 -9.42
CA GLU A 816 -4.60 33.70 -9.20
C GLU A 816 -4.07 32.26 -9.20
N ASP A 817 -2.94 32.01 -9.85
CA ASP A 817 -2.30 30.68 -9.88
C ASP A 817 -1.61 30.36 -8.53
N VAL A 818 -1.26 31.36 -7.72
CA VAL A 818 -0.60 31.18 -6.39
C VAL A 818 -1.55 30.60 -5.34
N GLY A 819 -2.87 30.64 -5.57
CA GLY A 819 -3.86 30.05 -4.66
C GLY A 819 -4.18 30.91 -3.42
N VAL A 820 -3.79 32.19 -3.42
CA VAL A 820 -4.32 33.18 -2.46
C VAL A 820 -5.18 34.15 -3.22
N ASP A 821 -6.45 34.26 -2.85
CA ASP A 821 -7.38 35.27 -3.36
C ASP A 821 -6.69 36.63 -3.41
N ALA A 822 -6.31 37.04 -4.63
CA ALA A 822 -5.62 38.31 -4.88
C ALA A 822 -6.60 39.50 -4.80
N GLY A 823 -7.59 39.42 -3.91
CA GLY A 823 -8.73 40.31 -3.85
C GLY A 823 -9.44 40.36 -2.50
N ALA A 824 -8.78 40.16 -1.36
CA ALA A 824 -9.34 40.58 -0.07
C ALA A 824 -8.26 40.83 0.98
N ALA A 825 -8.14 42.07 1.42
CA ALA A 825 -7.38 42.44 2.59
C ALA A 825 -8.34 42.72 3.75
N VAL A 826 -8.60 41.72 4.59
CA VAL A 826 -8.92 41.82 6.02
C VAL A 826 -8.42 40.50 6.64
N GLN A 827 -7.85 40.53 7.85
CA GLN A 827 -7.49 39.29 8.58
C GLN A 827 -8.69 38.33 8.64
N GLU A 828 -8.44 37.02 8.73
CA GLU A 828 -8.82 36.19 9.88
C GLU A 828 -8.42 34.71 9.65
N THR A 829 -8.05 34.00 10.72
CA THR A 829 -8.48 32.60 10.93
C THR A 829 -9.77 32.37 10.16
N THR A 830 -9.90 31.40 9.22
CA THR A 830 -11.14 31.23 8.42
C THR A 830 -12.32 31.60 9.27
N SER A 831 -12.87 32.80 9.00
CA SER A 831 -13.63 33.46 10.06
C SER A 831 -14.81 32.55 10.34
N SER A 832 -15.29 32.52 11.58
CA SER A 832 -16.53 31.79 11.83
C SER A 832 -17.63 32.21 10.84
N GLU A 833 -17.56 33.42 10.27
CA GLU A 833 -18.45 33.92 9.24
C GLU A 833 -18.22 33.27 7.86
N GLU A 834 -16.97 33.00 7.46
CA GLU A 834 -16.63 32.29 6.21
C GLU A 834 -17.02 30.80 6.25
N LEU A 835 -16.77 30.13 7.37
CA LEU A 835 -17.22 28.73 7.55
C LEU A 835 -18.75 28.62 7.66
N LEU A 836 -19.41 29.63 8.25
CA LEU A 836 -20.87 29.74 8.22
C LEU A 836 -21.37 30.05 6.80
N ALA A 837 -20.66 30.85 6.00
CA ALA A 837 -20.97 31.08 4.60
C ALA A 837 -20.84 29.77 3.78
N GLY A 838 -19.78 28.99 4.00
CA GLY A 838 -19.62 27.68 3.37
C GLY A 838 -20.72 26.67 3.77
N LEU A 839 -21.24 26.75 5.00
CA LEU A 839 -22.43 26.01 5.41
C LEU A 839 -23.69 26.51 4.68
N GLU A 840 -23.84 27.83 4.50
CA GLU A 840 -24.94 28.44 3.75
C GLU A 840 -24.90 28.14 2.25
N ASP A 841 -23.72 27.94 1.67
CA ASP A 841 -23.52 27.57 0.26
C ASP A 841 -23.93 26.12 -0.07
N MET A 842 -24.04 25.25 0.96
CA MET A 842 -24.53 23.89 0.74
C MET A 842 -25.99 23.92 0.26
N VAL A 843 -26.28 23.22 -0.83
CA VAL A 843 -27.65 23.12 -1.38
C VAL A 843 -28.62 22.53 -0.32
N GLY A 844 -29.74 23.20 -0.07
CA GLY A 844 -30.78 22.77 0.86
C GLY A 844 -30.43 22.93 2.36
N LEU A 845 -30.82 21.96 3.19
CA LEU A 845 -30.46 21.86 4.62
C LEU A 845 -30.89 23.04 5.53
N GLY A 846 -31.96 23.78 5.18
CA GLY A 846 -32.36 24.99 5.90
C GLY A 846 -32.70 24.82 7.39
N SER A 847 -33.11 23.63 7.85
CA SER A 847 -33.25 23.31 9.28
C SER A 847 -31.90 23.19 9.97
N VAL A 848 -31.01 22.37 9.39
CA VAL A 848 -29.64 22.10 9.88
C VAL A 848 -28.82 23.38 9.94
N LYS A 849 -28.85 24.22 8.90
CA LYS A 849 -28.14 25.51 8.84
C LYS A 849 -28.53 26.41 10.01
N ARG A 850 -29.82 26.52 10.32
CA ARG A 850 -30.33 27.30 11.45
C ARG A 850 -29.85 26.72 12.80
N GLU A 851 -29.97 25.41 12.99
CA GLU A 851 -29.59 24.77 14.25
C GLU A 851 -28.09 24.83 14.53
N VAL A 852 -27.25 24.62 13.52
CA VAL A 852 -25.79 24.75 13.62
C VAL A 852 -25.41 26.21 13.90
N THR A 853 -26.05 27.16 13.22
CA THR A 853 -25.83 28.59 13.46
C THR A 853 -26.22 28.99 14.88
N ASP A 854 -27.36 28.53 15.40
CA ASP A 854 -27.79 28.77 16.78
C ASP A 854 -26.82 28.17 17.80
N LEU A 855 -26.28 26.99 17.53
CA LEU A 855 -25.24 26.33 18.34
C LEU A 855 -23.95 27.16 18.38
N VAL A 856 -23.47 27.60 17.21
CA VAL A 856 -22.30 28.47 17.09
C VAL A 856 -22.49 29.77 17.87
N ASN A 857 -23.64 30.43 17.70
CA ASN A 857 -23.97 31.67 18.41
C ASN A 857 -23.99 31.49 19.94
N LEU A 858 -24.54 30.37 20.42
CA LEU A 858 -24.58 30.02 21.83
C LEU A 858 -23.16 29.78 22.40
N LEU A 859 -22.31 29.03 21.70
CA LEU A 859 -20.93 28.75 22.12
C LEU A 859 -20.06 30.02 22.09
N ALA A 860 -20.20 30.85 21.04
CA ALA A 860 -19.53 32.16 20.95
C ALA A 860 -19.94 33.07 22.12
N THR A 861 -21.23 33.10 22.47
CA THR A 861 -21.74 33.88 23.61
C THR A 861 -21.23 33.34 24.95
N ALA A 862 -21.18 32.02 25.13
CA ALA A 862 -20.61 31.39 26.33
C ALA A 862 -19.12 31.73 26.50
N ARG A 863 -18.33 31.70 25.42
CA ARG A 863 -16.91 32.10 25.42
C ARG A 863 -16.73 33.56 25.84
N ARG A 864 -17.50 34.49 25.24
CA ARG A 864 -17.46 35.93 25.60
C ARG A 864 -17.79 36.15 27.08
N ARG A 865 -18.77 35.41 27.63
CA ARG A 865 -19.10 35.46 29.07
C ARG A 865 -17.97 34.93 29.95
N ARG A 866 -17.33 33.82 29.57
CA ARG A 866 -16.18 33.23 30.29
C ARG A 866 -14.98 34.18 30.30
N ALA A 867 -14.67 34.80 29.15
CA ALA A 867 -13.62 35.81 29.03
C ALA A 867 -13.91 37.06 29.87
N ALA A 868 -15.18 37.44 30.03
CA ALA A 868 -15.62 38.52 30.92
C ALA A 868 -15.73 38.11 32.40
N GLY A 869 -15.33 36.89 32.78
CA GLY A 869 -15.40 36.38 34.15
C GLY A 869 -16.82 36.13 34.68
N LEU A 870 -17.83 36.10 33.80
CA LEU A 870 -19.23 35.84 34.17
C LEU A 870 -19.50 34.34 34.30
N PRO A 871 -20.41 33.92 35.20
CA PRO A 871 -20.86 32.53 35.26
C PRO A 871 -21.46 32.09 33.92
N THR A 872 -20.93 30.99 33.39
CA THR A 872 -21.45 30.32 32.20
C THR A 872 -22.16 29.03 32.61
N PRO A 873 -23.38 28.78 32.12
CA PRO A 873 -24.03 27.49 32.33
C PRO A 873 -23.19 26.39 31.66
N LYS A 874 -23.06 25.23 32.31
CA LYS A 874 -22.38 24.05 31.75
C LYS A 874 -23.32 23.42 30.72
N ILE A 875 -23.06 23.63 29.44
CA ILE A 875 -23.83 23.08 28.33
C ILE A 875 -23.07 21.86 27.79
N SER A 876 -23.77 20.75 27.57
CA SER A 876 -23.17 19.60 26.87
C SER A 876 -22.95 19.97 25.40
N GLN A 877 -21.77 19.64 24.88
CA GLN A 877 -21.37 19.96 23.51
C GLN A 877 -21.61 18.78 22.54
N HIS A 878 -22.05 17.62 23.04
CA HIS A 878 -22.32 16.43 22.23
C HIS A 878 -23.66 16.52 21.50
N LEU A 879 -23.69 16.05 20.24
CA LEU A 879 -24.82 16.20 19.32
C LEU A 879 -25.30 14.86 18.76
N VAL A 880 -26.56 14.81 18.34
CA VAL A 880 -27.11 13.68 17.58
C VAL A 880 -27.45 14.17 16.18
N PHE A 881 -26.93 13.51 15.15
CA PHE A 881 -27.28 13.80 13.75
C PHE A 881 -28.26 12.76 13.25
N SER A 882 -29.49 13.17 13.00
CA SER A 882 -30.61 12.29 12.71
C SER A 882 -31.14 12.55 11.31
N GLY A 883 -31.24 11.52 10.46
CA GLY A 883 -31.96 11.66 9.19
C GLY A 883 -31.62 10.59 8.15
N PRO A 884 -32.30 10.59 6.99
CA PRO A 884 -32.12 9.60 5.91
C PRO A 884 -30.68 9.55 5.35
N PRO A 885 -30.28 8.47 4.67
CA PRO A 885 -28.92 8.34 4.15
C PRO A 885 -28.67 9.33 3.00
N GLY A 886 -27.42 9.79 2.86
CA GLY A 886 -27.03 10.68 1.76
C GLY A 886 -27.50 12.13 1.88
N THR A 887 -27.85 12.59 3.09
CA THR A 887 -28.27 13.98 3.39
C THR A 887 -27.12 14.89 3.85
N GLY A 888 -25.87 14.44 3.80
CA GLY A 888 -24.70 15.28 4.12
C GLY A 888 -24.28 15.34 5.60
N LYS A 889 -24.75 14.41 6.46
CA LYS A 889 -24.39 14.34 7.89
C LYS A 889 -22.88 14.44 8.17
N THR A 890 -22.07 13.61 7.52
CA THR A 890 -20.61 13.61 7.70
C THR A 890 -19.97 14.90 7.19
N THR A 891 -20.48 15.45 6.08
CA THR A 891 -20.01 16.73 5.51
C THR A 891 -20.24 17.89 6.49
N VAL A 892 -21.45 17.98 7.06
CA VAL A 892 -21.78 19.00 8.07
C VAL A 892 -20.97 18.80 9.35
N ALA A 893 -20.72 17.55 9.76
CA ALA A 893 -19.90 17.25 10.95
C ALA A 893 -18.45 17.75 10.79
N ARG A 894 -17.89 17.67 9.58
CA ARG A 894 -16.55 18.18 9.27
C ARG A 894 -16.49 19.71 9.37
N LEU A 895 -17.43 20.39 8.72
CA LEU A 895 -17.56 21.85 8.81
C LEU A 895 -17.78 22.30 10.27
N TYR A 896 -18.57 21.55 11.04
CA TYR A 896 -18.78 21.84 12.45
C TYR A 896 -17.50 21.69 13.29
N ALA A 897 -16.66 20.70 13.02
CA ALA A 897 -15.36 20.54 13.68
C ALA A 897 -14.43 21.75 13.43
N GLU A 898 -14.38 22.22 12.18
CA GLU A 898 -13.62 23.40 11.78
C GLU A 898 -14.17 24.68 12.44
N LEU A 899 -15.51 24.83 12.50
CA LEU A 899 -16.18 25.94 13.20
C LEU A 899 -15.83 25.97 14.69
N LEU A 900 -15.82 24.81 15.37
CA LEU A 900 -15.46 24.75 16.79
C LEU A 900 -14.00 25.13 17.03
N HIS A 901 -13.12 24.80 16.09
CA HIS A 901 -11.70 25.18 16.15
C HIS A 901 -11.50 26.68 15.91
N SER A 902 -12.14 27.26 14.90
CA SER A 902 -12.02 28.70 14.62
C SER A 902 -12.58 29.57 15.75
N LEU A 903 -13.65 29.10 16.41
CA LEU A 903 -14.20 29.71 17.63
C LEU A 903 -13.34 29.44 18.87
N GLY A 904 -12.28 28.64 18.74
CA GLY A 904 -11.35 28.19 19.78
C GLY A 904 -12.01 27.35 20.88
N VAL A 905 -13.18 26.76 20.61
CA VAL A 905 -13.88 25.86 21.54
C VAL A 905 -13.09 24.57 21.67
N LEU A 906 -12.54 24.07 20.55
CA LEU A 906 -11.64 22.92 20.51
C LEU A 906 -10.26 23.31 20.00
N PRO A 907 -9.18 22.69 20.52
CA PRO A 907 -7.81 23.00 20.11
C PRO A 907 -7.48 22.54 18.68
N LYS A 908 -8.25 21.62 18.08
CA LYS A 908 -8.07 21.12 16.71
C LYS A 908 -9.40 21.08 15.96
N GLY A 909 -9.37 21.29 14.64
CA GLY A 909 -10.52 21.14 13.73
C GLY A 909 -10.70 19.73 13.14
N GLN A 910 -10.10 18.71 13.75
CA GLN A 910 -10.11 17.35 13.22
C GLN A 910 -11.47 16.64 13.42
N LEU A 911 -11.87 15.84 12.43
CA LEU A 911 -13.01 14.92 12.52
C LEU A 911 -12.49 13.47 12.44
N VAL A 912 -12.78 12.67 13.45
CA VAL A 912 -12.50 11.22 13.46
C VAL A 912 -13.83 10.48 13.29
N GLU A 913 -14.01 9.83 12.14
CA GLU A 913 -15.20 9.06 11.80
C GLU A 913 -15.00 7.57 12.11
N VAL A 914 -15.98 6.95 12.76
CA VAL A 914 -15.96 5.54 13.17
C VAL A 914 -17.34 4.89 13.08
N THR A 915 -17.35 3.56 12.97
CA THR A 915 -18.56 2.72 12.95
C THR A 915 -18.57 1.76 14.15
N ARG A 916 -19.61 0.94 14.31
CA ARG A 916 -19.63 -0.14 15.32
C ARG A 916 -18.42 -1.07 15.21
N ALA A 917 -17.95 -1.39 14.01
CA ALA A 917 -16.84 -2.32 13.81
C ALA A 917 -15.52 -1.79 14.38
N ASP A 918 -15.38 -0.46 14.43
CA ASP A 918 -14.19 0.22 14.96
C ASP A 918 -14.23 0.41 16.48
N LEU A 919 -15.41 0.30 17.09
CA LEU A 919 -15.63 0.55 18.52
C LEU A 919 -15.82 -0.72 19.35
N VAL A 920 -16.24 -1.83 18.74
CA VAL A 920 -16.64 -3.05 19.44
C VAL A 920 -15.67 -4.19 19.14
N GLY A 921 -15.03 -4.72 20.19
CA GLY A 921 -14.14 -5.87 20.07
C GLY A 921 -14.92 -7.18 19.87
N ARG A 922 -14.22 -8.19 19.33
CA ARG A 922 -14.78 -9.55 19.14
C ARG A 922 -14.77 -10.39 20.44
N TYR A 923 -14.13 -9.90 21.50
CA TYR A 923 -13.90 -10.62 22.76
C TYR A 923 -14.26 -9.77 24.00
N VAL A 924 -14.60 -10.44 25.10
CA VAL A 924 -14.92 -9.81 26.40
C VAL A 924 -13.71 -9.02 26.93
N GLY A 925 -13.91 -7.74 27.25
CA GLY A 925 -12.88 -6.85 27.82
C GLY A 925 -12.01 -6.10 26.80
N HIS A 926 -12.05 -6.45 25.51
CA HIS A 926 -11.33 -5.71 24.46
C HIS A 926 -12.09 -4.44 24.02
N THR A 927 -13.41 -4.45 24.16
CA THR A 927 -14.26 -3.36 23.69
C THR A 927 -14.00 -2.05 24.41
N ALA A 928 -13.80 -2.08 25.74
CA ALA A 928 -13.46 -0.88 26.49
C ALA A 928 -12.10 -0.28 26.06
N GLN A 929 -11.12 -1.12 25.72
CA GLN A 929 -9.81 -0.64 25.27
C GLN A 929 -9.90 0.00 23.88
N ILE A 930 -10.55 -0.68 22.93
CA ILE A 930 -10.71 -0.18 21.55
C ILE A 930 -11.49 1.14 21.54
N ALA A 931 -12.61 1.21 22.27
CA ALA A 931 -13.40 2.44 22.39
C ALA A 931 -12.58 3.60 22.99
N LYS A 932 -11.68 3.30 23.93
CA LYS A 932 -10.78 4.30 24.52
C LYS A 932 -9.72 4.79 23.54
N GLU A 933 -9.05 3.89 22.81
CA GLU A 933 -8.02 4.26 21.82
C GLU A 933 -8.61 5.12 20.70
N VAL A 934 -9.82 4.78 20.22
CA VAL A 934 -10.57 5.58 19.26
C VAL A 934 -10.90 6.97 19.81
N PHE A 935 -11.35 7.05 21.06
CA PHE A 935 -11.65 8.33 21.72
C PHE A 935 -10.40 9.20 21.88
N GLU A 936 -9.27 8.61 22.30
CA GLU A 936 -7.99 9.32 22.47
C GLU A 936 -7.47 9.90 21.15
N ARG A 937 -7.66 9.18 20.03
CA ARG A 937 -7.33 9.71 18.69
C ARG A 937 -8.14 10.95 18.33
N ALA A 938 -9.38 11.03 18.79
CA ALA A 938 -10.29 12.15 18.53
C ALA A 938 -10.11 13.33 19.51
N LEU A 939 -9.30 13.17 20.55
CA LEU A 939 -9.11 14.18 21.60
C LEU A 939 -8.60 15.51 21.02
N GLY A 940 -9.24 16.60 21.44
CA GLY A 940 -9.01 17.94 20.92
C GLY A 940 -9.82 18.29 19.68
N GLY A 941 -10.64 17.37 19.15
CA GLY A 941 -11.49 17.56 17.96
C GLY A 941 -12.88 16.92 18.12
N VAL A 942 -13.43 16.40 17.02
CA VAL A 942 -14.77 15.78 16.97
C VAL A 942 -14.67 14.27 16.70
N LEU A 943 -15.30 13.45 17.54
CA LEU A 943 -15.55 12.03 17.29
C LEU A 943 -16.94 11.84 16.68
N PHE A 944 -17.02 11.36 15.45
CA PHE A 944 -18.26 11.09 14.72
C PHE A 944 -18.51 9.58 14.64
N ILE A 945 -19.60 9.12 15.24
CA ILE A 945 -20.00 7.71 15.26
C ILE A 945 -21.14 7.51 14.27
N ASP A 946 -20.83 6.94 13.11
CA ASP A 946 -21.85 6.64 12.10
C ASP A 946 -22.63 5.37 12.46
N GLU A 947 -23.92 5.40 12.13
CA GLU A 947 -24.91 4.40 12.51
C GLU A 947 -24.84 3.98 14.00
N ALA A 948 -24.74 4.96 14.90
CA ALA A 948 -24.50 4.75 16.34
C ALA A 948 -25.55 3.84 17.00
N TYR A 949 -26.79 3.83 16.50
CA TYR A 949 -27.85 2.94 16.97
C TYR A 949 -27.50 1.45 16.87
N THR A 950 -26.58 1.08 15.98
CA THR A 950 -26.09 -0.29 15.86
C THR A 950 -25.33 -0.75 17.11
N LEU A 951 -24.81 0.16 17.95
CA LEU A 951 -24.17 -0.17 19.22
C LEU A 951 -25.17 -0.79 20.22
N THR A 952 -26.46 -0.45 20.13
CA THR A 952 -27.54 -1.00 20.97
C THR A 952 -28.70 -1.56 20.14
N PRO A 953 -28.52 -2.70 19.44
CA PRO A 953 -29.59 -3.30 18.64
C PRO A 953 -30.73 -3.85 19.52
N GLU A 954 -31.98 -3.76 19.04
CA GLU A 954 -33.15 -4.31 19.73
C GLU A 954 -33.08 -5.85 19.87
N GLY A 955 -33.43 -6.37 21.04
CA GLY A 955 -33.50 -7.81 21.31
C GLY A 955 -32.15 -8.52 21.43
N ALA A 956 -31.04 -7.84 21.17
CA ALA A 956 -29.69 -8.39 21.30
C ALA A 956 -29.21 -8.31 22.75
N THR A 957 -28.97 -9.46 23.38
CA THR A 957 -28.25 -9.60 24.66
C THR A 957 -26.73 -9.52 24.46
N ASN A 958 -26.24 -8.60 23.63
CA ASN A 958 -24.80 -8.46 23.37
C ASN A 958 -24.21 -7.37 24.28
N ASP A 959 -23.51 -7.80 25.34
CA ASP A 959 -22.87 -6.92 26.32
C ASP A 959 -21.80 -5.99 25.71
N PHE A 960 -21.13 -6.39 24.62
CA PHE A 960 -20.02 -5.62 24.05
C PHE A 960 -20.42 -4.24 23.51
N GLY A 961 -21.56 -4.13 22.83
CA GLY A 961 -22.02 -2.83 22.32
C GLY A 961 -22.38 -1.87 23.45
N ARG A 962 -22.93 -2.40 24.55
CA ARG A 962 -23.19 -1.62 25.77
C ARG A 962 -21.90 -1.22 26.49
N GLU A 963 -20.92 -2.12 26.56
CA GLU A 963 -19.59 -1.85 27.12
C GLU A 963 -18.88 -0.69 26.39
N ALA A 964 -18.99 -0.63 25.06
CA ALA A 964 -18.48 0.51 24.27
C ALA A 964 -19.19 1.81 24.65
N VAL A 965 -20.52 1.80 24.72
CA VAL A 965 -21.33 2.96 25.10
C VAL A 965 -21.01 3.43 26.52
N GLU A 966 -20.88 2.52 27.48
CA GLU A 966 -20.52 2.85 28.87
C GLU A 966 -19.12 3.48 28.96
N THR A 967 -18.16 2.93 28.21
CA THR A 967 -16.80 3.46 28.13
C THR A 967 -16.80 4.87 27.53
N LEU A 968 -17.49 5.07 26.41
CA LEU A 968 -17.61 6.39 25.76
C LEU A 968 -18.29 7.39 26.71
N LEU A 969 -19.38 7.02 27.37
CA LEU A 969 -20.08 7.89 28.33
C LEU A 969 -19.18 8.34 29.50
N LYS A 970 -18.31 7.45 29.97
CA LYS A 970 -17.32 7.77 31.00
C LYS A 970 -16.28 8.76 30.47
N LEU A 971 -15.69 8.49 29.31
CA LEU A 971 -14.68 9.36 28.70
C LEU A 971 -15.23 10.73 28.30
N MET A 972 -16.48 10.79 27.84
CA MET A 972 -17.21 12.05 27.57
C MET A 972 -17.39 12.89 28.83
N GLU A 973 -17.55 12.26 30.00
CA GLU A 973 -17.62 12.98 31.27
C GLU A 973 -16.25 13.51 31.70
N ASP A 974 -15.21 12.68 31.58
CA ASP A 974 -13.84 12.99 31.99
C ASP A 974 -13.21 14.08 31.10
N HIS A 975 -13.55 14.13 29.80
CA HIS A 975 -12.96 15.04 28.80
C HIS A 975 -13.98 16.04 28.20
N ARG A 976 -14.98 16.46 28.97
CA ARG A 976 -16.13 17.26 28.49
C ARG A 976 -15.78 18.56 27.75
N ASP A 977 -14.69 19.22 28.12
CA ASP A 977 -14.25 20.50 27.53
C ASP A 977 -13.19 20.31 26.42
N GLU A 978 -12.80 19.07 26.11
CA GLU A 978 -11.68 18.74 25.23
C GLU A 978 -12.09 17.99 23.96
N ILE A 979 -13.35 17.57 23.84
CA ILE A 979 -13.84 16.81 22.70
C ILE A 979 -15.35 16.98 22.51
N VAL A 980 -15.79 16.93 21.26
CA VAL A 980 -17.21 16.81 20.91
C VAL A 980 -17.47 15.43 20.31
N VAL A 981 -18.60 14.82 20.68
CA VAL A 981 -19.02 13.51 20.15
C VAL A 981 -20.32 13.71 19.42
N ILE A 982 -20.39 13.24 18.17
CA ILE A 982 -21.57 13.28 17.32
C ILE A 982 -22.00 11.86 17.03
N ALA A 983 -23.20 11.48 17.46
CA ALA A 983 -23.80 10.18 17.15
C ALA A 983 -24.76 10.34 15.97
N ALA A 984 -24.54 9.61 14.87
CA ALA A 984 -25.32 9.75 13.64
C ALA A 984 -26.13 8.50 13.31
N GLY A 985 -27.30 8.69 12.68
CA GLY A 985 -28.13 7.57 12.21
C GLY A 985 -29.52 8.00 11.71
N TYR A 986 -30.40 7.01 11.53
CA TYR A 986 -31.79 7.22 11.11
C TYR A 986 -32.66 7.70 12.27
N THR A 987 -33.68 8.51 11.97
CA THR A 987 -34.46 9.22 13.00
C THR A 987 -35.13 8.32 14.02
N ALA A 988 -35.82 7.26 13.60
CA ALA A 988 -36.50 6.36 14.52
C ALA A 988 -35.51 5.50 15.34
N GLU A 989 -34.40 5.11 14.72
CA GLU A 989 -33.34 4.31 15.30
C GLU A 989 -32.51 5.11 16.32
N MET A 990 -32.22 6.38 16.04
CA MET A 990 -31.51 7.26 16.96
C MET A 990 -32.34 7.62 18.19
N GLN A 991 -33.66 7.80 18.04
CA GLN A 991 -34.53 7.97 19.19
C GLN A 991 -34.46 6.74 20.13
N ARG A 992 -34.52 5.54 19.56
CA ARG A 992 -34.37 4.29 20.32
C ARG A 992 -33.00 4.14 20.97
N PHE A 993 -31.92 4.53 20.27
CA PHE A 993 -30.57 4.55 20.82
C PHE A 993 -30.48 5.45 22.06
N LEU A 994 -31.05 6.65 22.00
CA LEU A 994 -31.06 7.58 23.14
C LEU A 994 -31.91 7.07 24.31
N ASP A 995 -33.01 6.36 24.03
CA ASP A 995 -33.88 5.77 25.05
C ASP A 995 -33.27 4.50 25.68
N SER A 996 -32.23 3.92 25.06
CA SER A 996 -31.59 2.67 25.51
C SER A 996 -30.78 2.81 26.80
N ASN A 997 -30.28 4.01 27.10
CA ASN A 997 -29.49 4.31 28.29
C ASN A 997 -29.73 5.75 28.75
N PRO A 998 -30.21 5.99 29.99
CA PRO A 998 -30.41 7.35 30.52
C PRO A 998 -29.17 8.24 30.49
N GLY A 999 -27.97 7.63 30.51
CA GLY A 999 -26.69 8.31 30.32
C GLY A 999 -26.61 9.01 28.96
N LEU A 1000 -27.04 8.34 27.88
CA LEU A 1000 -27.05 8.92 26.54
C LEU A 1000 -27.97 10.13 26.46
N SER A 1001 -29.21 10.04 26.91
CA SER A 1001 -30.17 11.16 26.87
C SER A 1001 -29.70 12.36 27.72
N SER A 1002 -28.89 12.11 28.77
CA SER A 1002 -28.32 13.18 29.60
C SER A 1002 -27.11 13.90 28.97
N ARG A 1003 -26.30 13.20 28.15
CA ARG A 1003 -25.12 13.79 27.47
C ARG A 1003 -25.46 14.34 26.10
N PHE A 1004 -26.35 13.69 25.35
CA PHE A 1004 -26.82 14.10 24.04
C PHE A 1004 -28.12 14.88 24.17
N THR A 1005 -28.03 16.17 24.49
CA THR A 1005 -29.21 17.00 24.79
C THR A 1005 -29.80 17.69 23.57
N ARG A 1006 -29.13 17.60 22.41
CA ARG A 1006 -29.54 18.26 21.16
C ARG A 1006 -29.44 17.29 20.00
N THR A 1007 -30.45 17.34 19.14
CA THR A 1007 -30.55 16.56 17.92
C THR A 1007 -30.66 17.52 16.74
N VAL A 1008 -29.88 17.27 15.70
CA VAL A 1008 -29.92 17.97 14.42
C VAL A 1008 -30.59 17.09 13.39
N GLU A 1009 -31.73 17.53 12.85
CA GLU A 1009 -32.55 16.74 11.92
C GLU A 1009 -32.25 17.09 10.45
N PHE A 1010 -31.82 16.10 9.70
CA PHE A 1010 -31.52 16.16 8.28
C PHE A 1010 -32.70 15.60 7.49
N GLU A 1011 -33.39 16.47 6.76
CA GLU A 1011 -34.52 16.09 5.91
C GLU A 1011 -34.05 15.57 4.54
N ASN A 1012 -34.96 14.90 3.80
CA ASN A 1012 -34.70 14.57 2.40
C ASN A 1012 -34.61 15.86 1.57
N TYR A 1013 -33.65 15.93 0.64
CA TYR A 1013 -33.58 17.05 -0.31
C TYR A 1013 -34.85 17.13 -1.15
N THR A 1014 -35.31 18.33 -1.48
CA THR A 1014 -36.41 18.53 -2.43
C THR A 1014 -36.02 18.07 -3.84
N THR A 1015 -36.97 18.08 -4.77
CA THR A 1015 -36.66 17.72 -6.16
C THR A 1015 -35.75 18.76 -6.79
N GLU A 1016 -36.03 20.03 -6.53
CA GLU A 1016 -35.27 21.18 -6.99
C GLU A 1016 -33.83 21.13 -6.47
N GLU A 1017 -33.66 20.90 -5.17
CA GLU A 1017 -32.34 20.76 -4.53
C GLU A 1017 -31.54 19.56 -5.07
N LEU A 1018 -32.19 18.43 -5.33
CA LEU A 1018 -31.49 17.28 -5.93
C LEU A 1018 -31.07 17.52 -7.37
N VAL A 1019 -31.90 18.20 -8.17
CA VAL A 1019 -31.53 18.56 -9.54
C VAL A 1019 -30.32 19.49 -9.51
N GLU A 1020 -30.30 20.47 -8.60
CA GLU A 1020 -29.16 21.36 -8.41
C GLU A 1020 -27.90 20.57 -8.02
N ILE A 1021 -27.99 19.67 -7.04
CA ILE A 1021 -26.88 18.78 -6.66
C ILE A 1021 -26.37 17.93 -7.83
N ILE A 1022 -27.28 17.37 -8.65
CA ILE A 1022 -26.93 16.55 -9.82
C ILE A 1022 -26.24 17.40 -10.88
N THR A 1023 -26.71 18.62 -11.13
CA THR A 1023 -26.10 19.53 -12.12
C THR A 1023 -24.73 20.01 -11.69
N THR A 1024 -24.54 20.32 -10.40
CA THR A 1024 -23.23 20.68 -9.86
C THR A 1024 -22.26 19.51 -9.97
N GLN A 1025 -22.68 18.30 -9.59
CA GLN A 1025 -21.85 17.10 -9.73
C GLN A 1025 -21.48 16.80 -11.19
N ALA A 1026 -22.41 16.96 -12.13
CA ALA A 1026 -22.12 16.78 -13.55
C ALA A 1026 -21.07 17.80 -14.02
N ALA A 1027 -21.18 19.07 -13.61
CA ALA A 1027 -20.23 20.12 -13.94
C ALA A 1027 -18.82 19.83 -13.36
N ASP A 1028 -18.74 19.33 -12.12
CA ASP A 1028 -17.48 18.92 -11.48
C ASP A 1028 -16.79 17.77 -12.26
N PHE A 1029 -17.56 16.90 -12.90
CA PHE A 1029 -17.06 15.85 -13.80
C PHE A 1029 -16.79 16.33 -15.23
N GLY A 1030 -16.93 17.63 -15.50
CA GLY A 1030 -16.69 18.23 -16.82
C GLY A 1030 -17.86 18.07 -17.81
N TYR A 1031 -19.06 17.76 -17.32
CA TYR A 1031 -20.26 17.60 -18.13
C TYR A 1031 -21.24 18.75 -17.95
N ASP A 1032 -21.78 19.23 -19.07
CA ASP A 1032 -22.82 20.25 -19.09
C ASP A 1032 -24.21 19.60 -19.25
N CYS A 1033 -25.15 20.01 -18.40
CA CYS A 1033 -26.57 19.65 -18.52
C CYS A 1033 -27.33 20.81 -19.17
N PRO A 1034 -27.67 20.74 -20.48
CA PRO A 1034 -28.44 21.78 -21.13
C PRO A 1034 -29.86 21.87 -20.55
N PRO A 1035 -30.57 23.01 -20.75
CA PRO A 1035 -31.86 23.28 -20.09
C PRO A 1035 -32.91 22.18 -20.29
N GLU A 1036 -32.93 21.53 -21.45
CA GLU A 1036 -33.80 20.39 -21.75
C GLU A 1036 -33.48 19.15 -20.89
N THR A 1037 -32.20 18.91 -20.58
CA THR A 1037 -31.76 17.82 -19.69
C THR A 1037 -32.12 18.13 -18.25
N VAL A 1038 -31.95 19.38 -17.80
CA VAL A 1038 -32.36 19.81 -16.46
C VAL A 1038 -33.87 19.65 -16.26
N ALA A 1039 -34.67 20.01 -17.26
CA ALA A 1039 -36.13 19.81 -17.22
C ALA A 1039 -36.52 18.32 -17.21
N ALA A 1040 -35.78 17.46 -17.92
CA ALA A 1040 -36.00 16.01 -17.91
C ALA A 1040 -35.58 15.38 -16.57
N LEU A 1041 -34.45 15.81 -16.00
CA LEU A 1041 -33.98 15.46 -14.67
C LEU A 1041 -35.01 15.81 -13.60
N GLY A 1042 -35.60 17.00 -13.65
CA GLY A 1042 -36.65 17.41 -12.72
C GLY A 1042 -37.86 16.47 -12.74
N ARG A 1043 -38.33 16.07 -13.93
CA ARG A 1043 -39.42 15.08 -14.06
C ARG A 1043 -39.02 13.70 -13.54
N TYR A 1044 -37.79 13.26 -13.84
CA TYR A 1044 -37.28 11.95 -13.42
C TYR A 1044 -37.14 11.88 -11.89
N VAL A 1045 -36.51 12.88 -11.28
CA VAL A 1045 -36.29 12.96 -9.83
C VAL A 1045 -37.61 13.12 -9.07
N ALA A 1046 -38.56 13.91 -9.59
CA ALA A 1046 -39.89 14.06 -8.99
C ALA A 1046 -40.66 12.74 -8.91
N ALA A 1047 -40.37 11.79 -9.81
CA ALA A 1047 -41.05 10.51 -9.85
C ALA A 1047 -40.43 9.45 -8.92
N ILE A 1048 -39.28 9.73 -8.29
CA ILE A 1048 -38.61 8.79 -7.39
C ILE A 1048 -39.33 8.78 -6.02
N PRO A 1049 -39.81 7.61 -5.53
CA PRO A 1049 -40.41 7.50 -4.22
C PRO A 1049 -39.44 7.95 -3.11
N ARG A 1050 -39.88 8.86 -2.24
CA ARG A 1050 -39.11 9.36 -1.09
C ARG A 1050 -39.36 8.49 0.14
N ASP A 1051 -39.18 7.18 0.00
CA ASP A 1051 -39.33 6.21 1.08
C ASP A 1051 -38.08 6.12 1.97
N ARG A 1052 -38.09 5.20 2.95
CA ARG A 1052 -36.98 5.03 3.91
C ARG A 1052 -35.64 4.65 3.24
N ASN A 1053 -35.67 4.10 2.02
CA ASN A 1053 -34.48 3.67 1.28
C ASN A 1053 -33.99 4.73 0.30
N PHE A 1054 -34.61 5.91 0.28
CA PHE A 1054 -34.23 6.99 -0.61
C PHE A 1054 -32.83 7.54 -0.26
N GLY A 1055 -31.89 7.40 -1.19
CA GLY A 1055 -30.46 7.70 -0.98
C GLY A 1055 -30.03 9.17 -1.14
N ASN A 1056 -30.95 10.11 -1.36
CA ASN A 1056 -30.65 11.54 -1.49
C ASN A 1056 -29.49 11.86 -2.45
N ALA A 1057 -28.44 12.58 -2.03
CA ALA A 1057 -27.31 12.93 -2.87
C ALA A 1057 -26.55 11.69 -3.40
N ARG A 1058 -26.65 10.53 -2.71
CA ARG A 1058 -26.11 9.26 -3.20
C ARG A 1058 -26.91 8.74 -4.41
N THR A 1059 -28.22 8.97 -4.44
CA THR A 1059 -29.06 8.70 -5.62
C THR A 1059 -28.69 9.65 -6.76
N GLY A 1060 -28.45 10.93 -6.46
CA GLY A 1060 -27.98 11.92 -7.44
C GLY A 1060 -26.68 11.50 -8.12
N ARG A 1061 -25.66 11.13 -7.33
CA ARG A 1061 -24.38 10.64 -7.85
C ARG A 1061 -24.54 9.41 -8.74
N ARG A 1062 -25.33 8.42 -8.31
CA ARG A 1062 -25.63 7.22 -9.12
C ARG A 1062 -26.30 7.57 -10.45
N LEU A 1063 -27.15 8.60 -10.46
CA LEU A 1063 -27.83 9.05 -11.67
C LEU A 1063 -26.86 9.71 -12.64
N VAL A 1064 -25.93 10.56 -12.15
CA VAL A 1064 -24.85 11.15 -12.97
C VAL A 1064 -23.98 10.06 -13.59
N GLU A 1065 -23.50 9.10 -12.78
CA GLU A 1065 -22.69 7.97 -13.26
C GLU A 1065 -23.42 7.14 -14.34
N ALA A 1066 -24.73 6.92 -14.16
CA ALA A 1066 -25.56 6.22 -15.14
C ALA A 1066 -25.71 7.03 -16.45
N MET A 1067 -25.87 8.35 -16.36
CA MET A 1067 -25.96 9.24 -17.52
C MET A 1067 -24.63 9.28 -18.29
N MET A 1068 -23.49 9.40 -17.60
CA MET A 1068 -22.15 9.32 -18.20
C MET A 1068 -21.94 7.99 -18.95
N THR A 1069 -22.33 6.87 -18.33
CA THR A 1069 -22.22 5.54 -18.95
C THR A 1069 -23.06 5.43 -20.23
N ARG A 1070 -24.26 6.03 -20.25
CA ARG A 1070 -25.11 6.03 -21.46
C ARG A 1070 -24.59 6.97 -22.53
N GLN A 1071 -24.09 8.14 -22.15
CA GLN A 1071 -23.45 9.09 -23.06
C GLN A 1071 -22.23 8.47 -23.75
N ALA A 1072 -21.39 7.72 -23.01
CA ALA A 1072 -20.27 6.97 -23.58
C ALA A 1072 -20.72 5.93 -24.62
N ARG A 1073 -21.83 5.22 -24.37
CA ARG A 1073 -22.41 4.27 -25.36
C ARG A 1073 -22.96 4.99 -26.59
N ARG A 1074 -23.62 6.14 -26.41
CA ARG A 1074 -24.11 6.99 -27.50
C ARG A 1074 -22.95 7.47 -28.38
N ILE A 1075 -21.90 8.01 -27.77
CA ILE A 1075 -20.68 8.45 -28.46
C ILE A 1075 -20.01 7.29 -29.21
N GLY A 1076 -19.93 6.10 -28.61
CA GLY A 1076 -19.30 4.93 -29.24
C GLY A 1076 -19.95 4.48 -30.56
N THR A 1077 -21.13 4.98 -30.90
CA THR A 1077 -21.81 4.73 -32.18
C THR A 1077 -21.57 5.81 -33.25
N LEU A 1078 -20.90 6.92 -32.88
CA LEU A 1078 -20.57 8.03 -33.78
C LEU A 1078 -19.21 7.81 -34.44
N ALA A 1079 -19.11 8.05 -35.74
CA ALA A 1079 -17.87 7.88 -36.49
C ALA A 1079 -16.80 8.96 -36.20
N ALA A 1080 -17.22 10.15 -35.75
CA ALA A 1080 -16.35 11.26 -35.34
C ALA A 1080 -17.12 12.20 -34.38
N PRO A 1081 -17.10 11.95 -33.07
CA PRO A 1081 -17.80 12.79 -32.10
C PRO A 1081 -17.14 14.17 -31.97
N GLY A 1082 -17.96 15.23 -31.88
CA GLY A 1082 -17.49 16.60 -31.65
C GLY A 1082 -17.36 16.94 -30.16
N LEU A 1083 -16.79 18.10 -29.85
CA LEU A 1083 -16.57 18.57 -28.47
C LEU A 1083 -17.89 18.66 -27.66
N ASP A 1084 -18.98 19.06 -28.29
CA ASP A 1084 -20.31 19.08 -27.67
C ASP A 1084 -20.87 17.68 -27.39
N ASP A 1085 -20.51 16.67 -28.19
CA ASP A 1085 -20.95 15.30 -27.91
C ASP A 1085 -20.23 14.73 -26.69
N LEU A 1086 -18.95 15.09 -26.50
CA LEU A 1086 -18.13 14.69 -25.36
C LEU A 1086 -18.51 15.40 -24.06
N ARG A 1087 -19.03 16.64 -24.13
CA ARG A 1087 -19.33 17.49 -22.98
C ARG A 1087 -20.80 17.47 -22.53
N LEU A 1088 -21.77 17.31 -23.44
CA LEU A 1088 -23.18 17.43 -23.10
C LEU A 1088 -23.81 16.10 -22.67
N LEU A 1089 -24.44 16.11 -21.49
CA LEU A 1089 -25.40 15.07 -21.10
C LEU A 1089 -26.79 15.43 -21.63
N ARG A 1090 -27.31 14.62 -22.55
CA ARG A 1090 -28.60 14.88 -23.21
C ARG A 1090 -29.76 14.18 -22.49
N PRO A 1091 -31.02 14.57 -22.73
CA PRO A 1091 -32.18 13.90 -22.11
C PRO A 1091 -32.23 12.39 -22.40
N GLU A 1092 -31.69 11.94 -23.53
CA GLU A 1092 -31.59 10.54 -23.93
C GLU A 1092 -30.57 9.71 -23.13
N ASP A 1093 -29.66 10.38 -22.40
CA ASP A 1093 -28.68 9.73 -21.52
C ASP A 1093 -29.32 9.35 -20.15
N LEU A 1094 -30.53 9.84 -19.85
CA LEU A 1094 -31.29 9.44 -18.67
C LEU A 1094 -31.73 7.96 -18.74
N PRO A 1095 -31.93 7.31 -17.58
CA PRO A 1095 -32.55 5.99 -17.54
C PRO A 1095 -33.96 5.95 -18.15
N VAL A 1096 -34.15 5.03 -19.10
CA VAL A 1096 -35.40 4.81 -19.85
C VAL A 1096 -36.51 4.23 -18.96
N GLU A 1097 -36.14 3.53 -17.89
CA GLU A 1097 -37.07 3.05 -16.87
C GLU A 1097 -37.06 4.01 -15.69
N ASN A 1098 -38.21 4.63 -15.42
CA ASN A 1098 -38.44 5.29 -14.13
C ASN A 1098 -38.34 4.22 -13.02
N PRO A 1099 -37.71 4.49 -11.85
CA PRO A 1099 -37.69 3.55 -10.71
C PRO A 1099 -39.06 3.06 -10.23
N ALA A 1100 -40.16 3.69 -10.67
CA ALA A 1100 -41.54 3.22 -10.47
C ALA A 1100 -42.08 2.23 -11.53
N GLY A 1101 -41.29 1.81 -12.52
CA GLY A 1101 -41.69 0.84 -13.55
C GLY A 1101 -42.64 1.39 -14.63
N VAL A 1102 -42.69 2.71 -14.81
CA VAL A 1102 -43.48 3.37 -15.87
C VAL A 1102 -42.53 3.82 -16.99
N PRO A 1103 -42.75 3.41 -18.25
CA PRO A 1103 -41.96 3.92 -19.38
C PRO A 1103 -42.18 5.43 -19.54
N LEU A 1104 -41.09 6.16 -19.77
CA LEU A 1104 -41.10 7.62 -20.01
C LEU A 1104 -41.82 8.02 -21.29
#